data_AF-A0A2X2RRB4-F1
#
_entry.id   AF-A0A2X2RRB4-F1
#
_cell.length_a   1.000
_cell.length_b   1.000
_cell.length_c   1.000
_cell.angle_alpha   90.00
_cell.angle_beta   90.00
_cell.angle_gamma   90.00
#
_symmetry.space_group_name_H-M   'P 1'
#
loop_
_entity.id
_entity.type
_entity.pdbx_description
1 polymer ?
#
loop_
_entity_poly.entity_id
_entity_poly.type
_entity_poly.pdbx_seq_one_letter_code
_entity_poly.pdbx_strand_id
1 'polypeptide(L)'
;MKQLFTLALLLCLGVAYAQPQTYTANNYESIENIAKTYRFSPADILKLNPGLKDGVQKGMTINIPISKVKHYNTQRPIGFTTHLVKGGETFFGLSQKYNITIDDLKRYNLDLYIRELQEGERITIPLFSKTAEMVQKSVQGQKRYVVKPQETLWRIAKNHNVSVEELEKLNKNEKGFNPNSIREGQEIWVPASSTDSTEPEPPARPNTKKEVVLYLVERGEGFYSLERKFGLSEAELVKLNPSLKDGLKSDAQIWIPKENYEHYKSASLNNTANYNFQNSNNTLRSASSPANVKEISYILPFKLSDVSTGQIAIIKSRLTENKLTPVATDFYSGALIALDSLQKMGYKFKVNVYDSEGDLKKIASNASVQNSQVVIGPFTTKSFNTLASLVTSNNTILLAPLSNKNITLNPNVYQTLPNDEVLQAQMIDYLNKNYSDENMIILADSKNSSLREKLERSFPNAKVVTEMSANGFVNALNYNKENVVLLQSNDIGYVSMAVRLLHNALKSKRNNTFPKIMLATVDRGSVYDSNNLSNNQLSDLRFTYPTVNKYSNGTDSFSARYLKTYGILPNKYAIRGFDLTMDAVLRLGVSGNLTSANTRIGETSYLENKFAYLKNAYKGGGYENQGVYIVQYDNMEVKELK
;
A
#
# COMPACT_ATOMS: atom_id res chain seq x y z
N MET A 1 -67.12 -52.11 -47.83
CA MET A 1 -67.83 -50.81 -47.93
C MET A 1 -68.02 -50.25 -46.53
N LYS A 2 -67.88 -48.92 -46.38
CA LYS A 2 -68.05 -48.06 -45.16
C LYS A 2 -66.79 -47.98 -44.28
N GLN A 3 -66.01 -46.89 -44.31
CA GLN A 3 -66.21 -45.49 -43.86
C GLN A 3 -66.08 -45.30 -42.34
N LEU A 4 -65.12 -44.44 -41.94
CA LEU A 4 -65.16 -43.37 -40.91
C LEU A 4 -63.73 -43.16 -40.34
N PHE A 5 -62.99 -42.15 -40.84
CA PHE A 5 -62.77 -40.82 -40.21
C PHE A 5 -62.13 -40.86 -38.83
N THR A 6 -60.86 -40.44 -38.71
CA THR A 6 -60.48 -39.16 -38.09
C THR A 6 -58.95 -38.98 -37.95
N LEU A 7 -58.53 -37.72 -38.20
CA LEU A 7 -57.32 -37.02 -37.78
C LEU A 7 -55.94 -37.43 -38.37
N ALA A 8 -55.62 -36.84 -39.53
CA ALA A 8 -54.24 -36.61 -39.95
C ALA A 8 -53.68 -35.39 -39.20
N LEU A 9 -52.83 -35.63 -38.19
CA LEU A 9 -52.04 -34.59 -37.55
C LEU A 9 -50.76 -34.39 -38.37
N LEU A 10 -50.75 -33.36 -39.21
CA LEU A 10 -49.56 -32.89 -39.93
C LEU A 10 -48.61 -32.27 -38.90
N LEU A 11 -47.68 -33.06 -38.34
CA LEU A 11 -46.58 -32.52 -37.54
C LEU A 11 -45.60 -31.83 -38.50
N CYS A 12 -45.81 -30.54 -38.73
CA CYS A 12 -44.71 -29.64 -39.07
C CYS A 12 -43.78 -29.61 -37.85
N LEU A 13 -42.79 -30.51 -37.83
CA LEU A 13 -41.61 -30.35 -37.00
C LEU A 13 -40.84 -29.15 -37.56
N GLY A 14 -41.21 -27.95 -37.12
CA GLY A 14 -40.34 -26.80 -37.17
C GLY A 14 -39.10 -27.16 -36.35
N VAL A 15 -38.01 -27.50 -37.03
CA VAL A 15 -36.70 -27.59 -36.38
C VAL A 15 -36.35 -26.15 -35.99
N ALA A 16 -36.64 -25.78 -34.74
CA ALA A 16 -36.20 -24.54 -34.17
C ALA A 16 -34.67 -24.60 -34.10
N TYR A 17 -33.98 -24.06 -35.12
CA TYR A 17 -32.59 -23.70 -34.98
C TYR A 17 -32.51 -22.64 -33.88
N ALA A 18 -31.92 -23.01 -32.74
CA ALA A 18 -31.60 -22.07 -31.68
C ALA A 18 -30.74 -20.96 -32.28
N GLN A 19 -31.32 -19.77 -32.41
CA GLN A 19 -30.61 -18.59 -32.89
C GLN A 19 -29.46 -18.29 -31.89
N PRO A 20 -28.22 -18.07 -32.37
CA PRO A 20 -27.14 -17.68 -31.49
C PRO A 20 -27.50 -16.36 -30.81
N GLN A 21 -27.41 -16.33 -29.49
CA GLN A 21 -27.64 -15.11 -28.72
C GLN A 21 -26.43 -14.19 -28.95
N THR A 22 -26.68 -13.01 -29.48
CA THR A 22 -25.64 -12.07 -29.88
C THR A 22 -25.53 -10.93 -28.86
N TYR A 23 -24.29 -10.54 -28.55
CA TYR A 23 -23.96 -9.41 -27.68
C TYR A 23 -23.40 -8.26 -28.52
N THR A 24 -24.00 -7.08 -28.46
CA THR A 24 -23.45 -5.90 -29.15
C THR A 24 -22.52 -5.14 -28.21
N ALA A 25 -21.23 -5.09 -28.55
CA ALA A 25 -20.21 -4.48 -27.73
C ALA A 25 -20.35 -2.95 -27.66
N ASN A 26 -20.18 -2.40 -26.45
CA ASN A 26 -20.18 -0.97 -26.21
C ASN A 26 -18.78 -0.37 -26.44
N ASN A 27 -18.70 0.97 -26.47
CA ASN A 27 -17.42 1.68 -26.62
C ASN A 27 -16.47 1.30 -25.47
N TYR A 28 -15.23 0.88 -25.79
CA TYR A 28 -14.14 0.57 -24.84
C TYR A 28 -14.21 -0.75 -24.06
N GLU A 29 -14.99 -1.73 -24.50
CA GLU A 29 -15.10 -3.01 -23.82
C GLU A 29 -14.00 -3.99 -24.27
N SER A 30 -13.26 -4.60 -23.34
CA SER A 30 -12.23 -5.59 -23.64
C SER A 30 -12.79 -7.02 -23.60
N ILE A 31 -12.14 -7.95 -24.31
CA ILE A 31 -12.56 -9.37 -24.38
C ILE A 31 -12.59 -10.00 -22.98
N GLU A 32 -11.71 -9.55 -22.09
CA GLU A 32 -11.60 -9.99 -20.70
C GLU A 32 -12.82 -9.57 -19.86
N ASN A 33 -13.38 -8.39 -20.12
CA ASN A 33 -14.59 -7.92 -19.44
C ASN A 33 -15.85 -8.61 -19.96
N ILE A 34 -15.91 -8.91 -21.27
CA ILE A 34 -17.00 -9.69 -21.88
C ILE A 34 -16.96 -11.13 -21.37
N ALA A 35 -15.77 -11.74 -21.31
CA ALA A 35 -15.50 -13.05 -20.72
C ALA A 35 -15.98 -13.14 -19.26
N LYS A 36 -15.66 -12.11 -18.46
CA LYS A 36 -16.06 -12.02 -17.06
C LYS A 36 -17.57 -11.88 -16.88
N THR A 37 -18.22 -11.07 -17.73
CA THR A 37 -19.65 -10.78 -17.67
C THR A 37 -20.49 -12.01 -18.06
N TYR A 38 -20.09 -12.69 -19.13
CA TYR A 38 -20.81 -13.87 -19.65
C TYR A 38 -20.25 -15.21 -19.15
N ARG A 39 -19.26 -15.17 -18.25
CA ARG A 39 -18.62 -16.34 -17.61
C ARG A 39 -18.11 -17.35 -18.64
N PHE A 40 -17.49 -16.83 -19.69
CA PHE A 40 -16.86 -17.58 -20.77
C PHE A 40 -15.34 -17.36 -20.72
N SER A 41 -14.53 -18.27 -21.27
CA SER A 41 -13.10 -18.01 -21.37
C SER A 41 -12.83 -16.96 -22.47
N PRO A 42 -11.88 -16.02 -22.29
CA PRO A 42 -11.48 -15.08 -23.34
C PRO A 42 -11.06 -15.79 -24.64
N ALA A 43 -10.42 -16.94 -24.53
CA ALA A 43 -9.97 -17.76 -25.66
C ALA A 43 -11.15 -18.38 -26.43
N ASP A 44 -12.19 -18.86 -25.75
CA ASP A 44 -13.39 -19.41 -26.40
C ASP A 44 -14.20 -18.31 -27.09
N ILE A 45 -14.25 -17.11 -26.51
CA ILE A 45 -14.88 -15.94 -27.14
C ILE A 45 -14.13 -15.56 -28.43
N LEU A 46 -12.80 -15.51 -28.40
CA LEU A 46 -11.97 -15.26 -29.58
C LEU A 46 -12.11 -16.34 -30.66
N LYS A 47 -12.24 -17.61 -30.26
CA LYS A 47 -12.42 -18.75 -31.17
C LYS A 47 -13.79 -18.74 -31.86
N LEU A 48 -14.82 -18.32 -31.14
CA LEU A 48 -16.19 -18.18 -31.65
C LEU A 48 -16.40 -16.89 -32.46
N ASN A 49 -15.47 -15.93 -32.35
CA ASN A 49 -15.52 -14.62 -32.99
C ASN A 49 -14.15 -14.26 -33.59
N PRO A 50 -13.69 -14.97 -34.63
CA PRO A 50 -12.31 -14.88 -35.14
C PRO A 50 -11.90 -13.50 -35.68
N GLY A 51 -12.86 -12.60 -35.96
CA GLY A 51 -12.62 -11.21 -36.36
C GLY A 51 -12.23 -10.27 -35.21
N LEU A 52 -12.19 -10.74 -33.95
CA LEU A 52 -11.83 -9.94 -32.77
C LEU A 52 -10.32 -9.86 -32.48
N LYS A 53 -9.47 -10.42 -33.34
CA LYS A 53 -8.01 -10.48 -33.14
C LYS A 53 -7.34 -9.11 -33.04
N ASP A 54 -7.93 -8.09 -33.68
CA ASP A 54 -7.41 -6.72 -33.70
C ASP A 54 -8.10 -5.79 -32.67
N GLY A 55 -8.91 -6.35 -31.77
CA GLY A 55 -9.63 -5.62 -30.71
C GLY A 55 -11.15 -5.54 -30.94
N VAL A 56 -11.87 -5.08 -29.91
CA VAL A 56 -13.35 -4.95 -29.94
C VAL A 56 -13.74 -3.51 -30.27
N GLN A 57 -14.44 -3.30 -31.39
CA GLN A 57 -14.90 -1.98 -31.84
C GLN A 57 -16.37 -1.72 -31.47
N LYS A 58 -16.74 -0.45 -31.31
CA LYS A 58 -18.11 -0.02 -30.95
C LYS A 58 -19.15 -0.55 -31.93
N GLY A 59 -20.22 -1.14 -31.41
CA GLY A 59 -21.33 -1.62 -32.24
C GLY A 59 -21.06 -2.97 -32.92
N MET A 60 -19.90 -3.58 -32.66
CA MET A 60 -19.59 -4.92 -33.14
C MET A 60 -20.44 -5.96 -32.42
N THR A 61 -20.97 -6.92 -33.19
CA THR A 61 -21.82 -7.98 -32.65
C THR A 61 -20.98 -9.24 -32.41
N ILE A 62 -20.98 -9.73 -31.17
CA ILE A 62 -20.17 -10.83 -30.65
C ILE A 62 -21.10 -12.00 -30.31
N ASN A 63 -20.82 -13.17 -30.89
CA ASN A 63 -21.59 -14.39 -30.67
C ASN A 63 -21.16 -15.07 -29.37
N ILE A 64 -22.12 -15.29 -28.45
CA ILE A 64 -21.88 -15.98 -27.18
C ILE A 64 -23.03 -17.00 -26.93
N PRO A 65 -22.80 -18.32 -27.12
CA PRO A 65 -23.86 -19.32 -27.02
C PRO A 65 -24.10 -19.76 -25.57
N ILE A 66 -24.83 -18.92 -24.82
CA ILE A 66 -25.09 -19.09 -23.37
C ILE A 66 -25.88 -20.37 -23.04
N SER A 67 -26.58 -20.98 -24.02
CA SER A 67 -27.51 -22.10 -23.81
C SER A 67 -26.94 -23.51 -24.07
N LYS A 68 -25.64 -23.67 -24.39
CA LYS A 68 -25.05 -24.99 -24.74
C LYS A 68 -23.76 -25.36 -23.99
N VAL A 69 -23.57 -24.93 -22.75
CA VAL A 69 -22.38 -25.33 -21.97
C VAL A 69 -22.67 -26.59 -21.14
N LYS A 70 -22.48 -27.77 -21.74
CA LYS A 70 -22.43 -29.07 -21.03
C LYS A 70 -21.04 -29.28 -20.42
N HIS A 71 -20.70 -28.53 -19.37
CA HIS A 71 -19.75 -28.92 -18.33
C HIS A 71 -20.01 -28.02 -17.11
N TYR A 72 -20.98 -28.43 -16.31
CA TYR A 72 -21.19 -27.94 -14.96
C TYR A 72 -21.15 -29.15 -14.03
N ASN A 73 -20.23 -29.14 -13.07
CA ASN A 73 -20.42 -29.90 -11.84
C ASN A 73 -21.41 -29.08 -10.99
N THR A 74 -22.55 -29.67 -10.61
CA THR A 74 -23.64 -29.02 -9.87
C THR A 74 -23.51 -29.16 -8.35
N GLN A 75 -22.46 -29.80 -7.86
CA GLN A 75 -22.23 -29.96 -6.42
C GLN A 75 -21.59 -28.72 -5.81
N ARG A 76 -22.19 -28.18 -4.73
CA ARG A 76 -21.62 -27.10 -3.92
C ARG A 76 -20.60 -27.68 -2.93
N PRO A 77 -19.43 -27.06 -2.73
CA PRO A 77 -18.47 -27.51 -1.72
C PRO A 77 -19.12 -27.51 -0.33
N ILE A 78 -18.94 -28.59 0.43
CA ILE A 78 -19.43 -28.68 1.82
C ILE A 78 -18.48 -28.01 2.82
N GLY A 79 -17.30 -27.62 2.34
CA GLY A 79 -16.27 -26.90 3.07
C GLY A 79 -15.06 -26.65 2.17
N PHE A 80 -14.02 -26.02 2.71
CA PHE A 80 -12.77 -25.78 2.01
C PHE A 80 -11.62 -26.19 2.92
N THR A 81 -10.53 -26.65 2.31
CA THR A 81 -9.26 -26.83 3.00
C THR A 81 -8.15 -26.17 2.21
N THR A 82 -7.08 -25.81 2.90
CA THR A 82 -5.93 -25.17 2.27
C THR A 82 -4.87 -26.22 2.03
N HIS A 83 -4.41 -26.33 0.79
CA HIS A 83 -3.33 -27.21 0.42
C HIS A 83 -2.08 -26.40 0.10
N LEU A 84 -1.01 -26.62 0.87
CA LEU A 84 0.31 -26.12 0.55
C LEU A 84 0.89 -27.00 -0.56
N VAL A 85 0.92 -26.48 -1.78
CA VAL A 85 1.50 -27.13 -2.96
C VAL A 85 2.95 -27.44 -2.64
N LYS A 86 3.35 -28.71 -2.69
CA LYS A 86 4.73 -29.15 -2.49
C LYS A 86 5.44 -29.25 -3.83
N GLY A 87 6.76 -29.35 -3.79
CA GLY A 87 7.56 -29.51 -4.99
C GLY A 87 7.15 -30.68 -5.85
N GLY A 88 6.98 -30.39 -7.14
CA GLY A 88 6.54 -31.34 -8.15
C GLY A 88 5.02 -31.61 -8.19
N GLU A 89 4.21 -30.97 -7.35
CA GLU A 89 2.75 -31.10 -7.43
C GLU A 89 2.17 -30.26 -8.59
N THR A 90 1.40 -30.90 -9.46
CA THR A 90 0.75 -30.27 -10.62
C THR A 90 -0.75 -30.12 -10.41
N PHE A 91 -1.42 -29.29 -11.21
CA PHE A 91 -2.89 -29.19 -11.16
C PHE A 91 -3.55 -30.57 -11.26
N PHE A 92 -3.02 -31.41 -12.14
CA PHE A 92 -3.48 -32.79 -12.30
C PHE A 92 -3.20 -33.62 -11.05
N GLY A 93 -1.98 -33.58 -10.50
CA GLY A 93 -1.62 -34.29 -9.26
C GLY A 93 -2.47 -33.89 -8.06
N LEU A 94 -2.77 -32.60 -7.90
CA LEU A 94 -3.63 -32.10 -6.82
C LEU A 94 -5.11 -32.38 -7.05
N SER A 95 -5.57 -32.35 -8.29
CA SER A 95 -6.93 -32.74 -8.65
C SER A 95 -7.20 -34.21 -8.32
N GLN A 96 -6.23 -35.11 -8.58
CA GLN A 96 -6.29 -36.53 -8.17
C GLN A 96 -6.18 -36.69 -6.65
N LYS A 97 -5.26 -35.96 -6.01
CA LYS A 97 -5.03 -36.01 -4.55
C LYS A 97 -6.27 -35.65 -3.72
N TYR A 98 -7.05 -34.69 -4.19
CA TYR A 98 -8.24 -34.20 -3.50
C TYR A 98 -9.56 -34.69 -4.11
N ASN A 99 -9.51 -35.55 -5.12
CA ASN A 99 -10.66 -36.10 -5.85
C ASN A 99 -11.63 -35.01 -6.36
N ILE A 100 -11.06 -33.95 -6.92
CA ILE A 100 -11.75 -32.80 -7.52
C ILE A 100 -11.27 -32.63 -8.96
N THR A 101 -11.99 -31.89 -9.81
CA THR A 101 -11.48 -31.59 -11.14
C THR A 101 -10.45 -30.45 -11.09
N ILE A 102 -9.55 -30.35 -12.08
CA ILE A 102 -8.64 -29.20 -12.22
C ILE A 102 -9.44 -27.90 -12.34
N ASP A 103 -10.58 -27.94 -13.02
CA ASP A 103 -11.46 -26.78 -13.14
C ASP A 103 -12.08 -26.42 -11.79
N ASP A 104 -12.50 -27.38 -10.99
CA ASP A 104 -12.96 -27.13 -9.61
C ASP A 104 -11.83 -26.49 -8.77
N LEU A 105 -10.57 -26.89 -8.96
CA LEU A 105 -9.42 -26.28 -8.29
C LEU A 105 -9.16 -24.84 -8.75
N LYS A 106 -9.14 -24.58 -10.06
CA LYS A 106 -8.88 -23.25 -10.62
C LYS A 106 -10.04 -22.28 -10.40
N ARG A 107 -11.29 -22.77 -10.36
CA ARG A 107 -12.49 -21.95 -10.13
C ARG A 107 -12.50 -21.25 -8.77
N TYR A 108 -11.83 -21.82 -7.76
CA TYR A 108 -11.67 -21.21 -6.44
C TYR A 108 -10.25 -20.65 -6.20
N ASN A 109 -9.42 -20.65 -7.24
CA ASN A 109 -8.09 -20.04 -7.30
C ASN A 109 -7.90 -19.46 -8.70
N LEU A 110 -8.71 -18.44 -9.04
CA LEU A 110 -8.98 -18.00 -10.42
C LEU A 110 -7.74 -17.54 -11.20
N ASP A 111 -6.72 -17.07 -10.49
CA ASP A 111 -5.44 -16.70 -11.06
C ASP A 111 -4.71 -17.91 -11.69
N LEU A 112 -4.99 -19.13 -11.23
CA LEU A 112 -4.44 -20.38 -11.76
C LEU A 112 -4.99 -20.78 -13.15
N TYR A 113 -5.92 -20.01 -13.74
CA TYR A 113 -6.30 -20.15 -15.15
C TYR A 113 -5.25 -19.58 -16.12
N ILE A 114 -4.41 -18.65 -15.66
CA ILE A 114 -3.43 -17.93 -16.48
C ILE A 114 -1.98 -18.15 -16.02
N ARG A 115 -1.76 -18.96 -15.00
CA ARG A 115 -0.44 -19.37 -14.51
C ARG A 115 -0.49 -20.79 -13.93
N GLU A 116 0.67 -21.42 -13.80
CA GLU A 116 0.78 -22.75 -13.20
C GLU A 116 0.79 -22.73 -11.66
N LEU A 117 0.67 -23.93 -11.06
CA LEU A 117 0.86 -24.10 -9.63
C LEU A 117 2.28 -23.77 -9.25
N GLN A 118 2.43 -23.11 -8.13
CA GLN A 118 3.72 -22.74 -7.58
C GLN A 118 3.96 -23.52 -6.30
N GLU A 119 5.07 -24.25 -6.24
CA GLU A 119 5.52 -24.91 -5.02
C GLU A 119 5.59 -23.90 -3.86
N GLY A 120 5.13 -24.32 -2.69
CA GLY A 120 4.96 -23.50 -1.51
C GLY A 120 3.72 -22.62 -1.51
N GLU A 121 2.96 -22.53 -2.60
CA GLU A 121 1.73 -21.74 -2.62
C GLU A 121 0.59 -22.49 -1.93
N ARG A 122 -0.23 -21.75 -1.19
CA ARG A 122 -1.41 -22.30 -0.53
C ARG A 122 -2.61 -22.09 -1.43
N ILE A 123 -3.08 -23.17 -2.06
CA ILE A 123 -4.27 -23.14 -2.89
C ILE A 123 -5.49 -23.62 -2.12
N THR A 124 -6.63 -23.02 -2.40
CA THR A 124 -7.90 -23.38 -1.81
C THR A 124 -8.46 -24.63 -2.48
N ILE A 125 -8.55 -25.72 -1.73
CA ILE A 125 -9.15 -26.97 -2.18
C ILE A 125 -10.61 -26.99 -1.74
N PRO A 126 -11.58 -26.98 -2.66
CA PRO A 126 -12.97 -27.25 -2.32
C PRO A 126 -13.13 -28.72 -1.86
N LEU A 127 -13.70 -28.92 -0.68
CA LEU A 127 -14.02 -30.25 -0.17
C LEU A 127 -15.46 -30.61 -0.57
N PHE A 128 -15.59 -31.73 -1.27
CA PHE A 128 -16.87 -32.36 -1.57
C PHE A 128 -16.94 -33.67 -0.78
N SER A 129 -18.09 -33.98 -0.18
CA SER A 129 -18.28 -35.28 0.50
C SER A 129 -18.14 -36.39 -0.54
N LYS A 130 -17.06 -37.19 -0.51
CA LYS A 130 -16.94 -38.38 -1.37
C LYS A 130 -16.36 -39.60 -0.65
N THR A 131 -17.14 -40.66 -0.80
CA THR A 131 -16.86 -42.09 -0.59
C THR A 131 -15.56 -42.54 -1.27
N ALA A 132 -14.85 -43.46 -0.61
CA ALA A 132 -13.48 -43.92 -0.88
C ALA A 132 -13.23 -44.71 -2.19
N GLU A 133 -11.96 -44.77 -2.61
CA GLU A 133 -11.18 -45.84 -3.34
C GLU A 133 -10.13 -45.22 -4.30
N MET A 134 -8.95 -45.76 -4.69
CA MET A 134 -8.00 -46.81 -4.28
C MET A 134 -6.64 -46.51 -4.99
N VAL A 135 -5.50 -46.93 -4.44
CA VAL A 135 -4.13 -46.84 -5.01
C VAL A 135 -3.87 -47.97 -6.03
N GLN A 136 -3.11 -47.73 -7.12
CA GLN A 136 -2.39 -48.80 -7.84
C GLN A 136 -0.96 -48.46 -8.31
N LYS A 137 -0.13 -49.52 -8.31
CA LYS A 137 1.33 -49.66 -8.45
C LYS A 137 1.91 -49.35 -9.85
N SER A 138 3.16 -48.89 -9.86
CA SER A 138 4.10 -48.84 -10.99
C SER A 138 4.70 -50.22 -11.34
N VAL A 139 4.99 -50.46 -12.62
CA VAL A 139 5.81 -51.59 -13.09
C VAL A 139 7.25 -51.13 -13.34
N GLN A 140 8.19 -51.98 -12.92
CA GLN A 140 9.65 -52.01 -13.02
C GLN A 140 10.38 -51.03 -13.98
N GLY A 141 11.22 -50.17 -13.40
CA GLY A 141 12.39 -49.54 -14.07
C GLY A 141 12.12 -48.36 -15.01
N GLN A 142 10.85 -48.00 -15.25
CA GLN A 142 10.46 -46.98 -16.22
C GLN A 142 9.51 -45.99 -15.54
N LYS A 143 9.59 -44.72 -15.94
CA LYS A 143 8.66 -43.69 -15.45
C LYS A 143 8.07 -42.91 -16.60
N ARG A 144 6.84 -42.43 -16.43
CA ARG A 144 6.21 -41.50 -17.37
C ARG A 144 6.90 -40.15 -17.33
N TYR A 145 7.19 -39.62 -18.50
CA TYR A 145 7.81 -38.33 -18.76
C TYR A 145 6.94 -37.55 -19.72
N VAL A 146 6.63 -36.31 -19.36
CA VAL A 146 5.84 -35.40 -20.18
C VAL A 146 6.81 -34.52 -20.97
N VAL A 147 6.73 -34.58 -22.30
CA VAL A 147 7.57 -33.78 -23.21
C VAL A 147 7.34 -32.29 -22.99
N LYS A 148 8.40 -31.54 -22.69
CA LYS A 148 8.31 -30.08 -22.41
C LYS A 148 8.28 -29.26 -23.70
N PRO A 149 7.93 -27.95 -23.65
CA PRO A 149 7.94 -27.08 -24.82
C PRO A 149 9.30 -27.09 -25.54
N GLN A 150 9.27 -27.26 -26.86
CA GLN A 150 10.46 -27.29 -27.74
C GLN A 150 11.49 -28.39 -27.43
N GLU A 151 11.12 -29.46 -26.71
CA GLU A 151 11.99 -30.64 -26.56
C GLU A 151 11.97 -31.53 -27.80
N THR A 152 13.14 -32.02 -28.18
CA THR A 152 13.31 -33.06 -29.22
C THR A 152 13.64 -34.38 -28.55
N LEU A 153 13.31 -35.49 -29.20
CA LEU A 153 13.59 -36.82 -28.67
C LEU A 153 15.08 -37.02 -28.36
N TRP A 154 15.95 -36.38 -29.16
CA TRP A 154 17.39 -36.30 -28.93
C TRP A 154 17.76 -35.60 -27.62
N ARG A 155 17.15 -34.44 -27.32
CA ARG A 155 17.42 -33.70 -26.07
C ARG A 155 16.94 -34.47 -24.85
N ILE A 156 15.81 -35.17 -24.96
CA ILE A 156 15.29 -36.03 -23.90
C ILE A 156 16.21 -37.23 -23.68
N ALA A 157 16.61 -37.93 -24.74
CA ALA A 157 17.53 -39.07 -24.66
C ALA A 157 18.86 -38.67 -24.02
N LYS A 158 19.43 -37.51 -24.40
CA LYS A 158 20.64 -36.96 -23.79
C LYS A 158 20.48 -36.64 -22.30
N ASN A 159 19.37 -36.02 -21.90
CA ASN A 159 19.11 -35.67 -20.50
C ASN A 159 18.89 -36.90 -19.61
N HIS A 160 18.41 -37.99 -20.20
CA HIS A 160 18.19 -39.26 -19.51
C HIS A 160 19.32 -40.28 -19.71
N ASN A 161 20.41 -39.85 -20.33
CA ASN A 161 21.61 -40.64 -20.59
C ASN A 161 21.34 -41.99 -21.28
N VAL A 162 20.47 -41.98 -22.30
CA VAL A 162 20.16 -43.12 -23.17
C VAL A 162 20.23 -42.73 -24.64
N SER A 163 20.28 -43.70 -25.54
CA SER A 163 20.24 -43.43 -26.97
C SER A 163 18.81 -43.09 -27.44
N VAL A 164 18.71 -42.34 -28.55
CA VAL A 164 17.41 -42.02 -29.16
C VAL A 164 16.70 -43.31 -29.59
N GLU A 165 17.41 -44.27 -30.17
CA GLU A 165 16.85 -45.57 -30.57
C GLU A 165 16.29 -46.39 -29.39
N GLU A 166 16.95 -46.35 -28.22
CA GLU A 166 16.42 -47.00 -27.01
C GLU A 166 15.14 -46.33 -26.52
N LEU A 167 15.09 -44.99 -26.59
CA LEU A 167 13.91 -44.22 -26.20
C LEU A 167 12.74 -44.42 -27.18
N GLU A 168 13.01 -44.59 -28.47
CA GLU A 168 12.01 -44.94 -29.47
C GLU A 168 11.47 -46.35 -29.26
N LYS A 169 12.35 -47.34 -29.05
CA LYS A 169 11.96 -48.73 -28.78
C LYS A 169 11.09 -48.84 -27.53
N LEU A 170 11.39 -48.03 -26.52
CA LEU A 170 10.66 -47.97 -25.26
C LEU A 170 9.23 -47.43 -25.46
N ASN A 171 9.02 -46.56 -26.46
CA ASN A 171 7.76 -45.85 -26.68
C ASN A 171 6.99 -46.29 -27.93
N LYS A 172 7.50 -47.25 -28.69
CA LYS A 172 6.94 -47.71 -29.96
C LYS A 172 5.48 -48.18 -29.89
N ASN A 173 5.01 -48.59 -28.72
CA ASN A 173 3.66 -49.10 -28.49
C ASN A 173 2.71 -48.02 -27.93
N GLU A 174 3.19 -46.80 -27.66
CA GLU A 174 2.37 -45.72 -27.13
C GLU A 174 1.49 -45.08 -28.20
N LYS A 175 0.22 -44.86 -27.85
CA LYS A 175 -0.78 -44.38 -28.79
C LYS A 175 -0.47 -42.93 -29.22
N GLY A 176 -0.15 -42.75 -30.50
CA GLY A 176 0.18 -41.43 -31.06
C GLY A 176 1.65 -41.04 -30.91
N PHE A 177 2.53 -41.97 -30.53
CA PHE A 177 3.97 -41.75 -30.55
C PHE A 177 4.51 -41.75 -31.99
N ASN A 178 5.17 -40.67 -32.38
CA ASN A 178 5.92 -40.55 -33.63
C ASN A 178 7.31 -39.97 -33.30
N PRO A 179 8.40 -40.71 -33.55
CA PRO A 179 9.75 -40.29 -33.18
C PRO A 179 10.20 -38.98 -33.84
N ASN A 180 9.67 -38.69 -35.03
CA ASN A 180 9.99 -37.47 -35.79
C ASN A 180 9.07 -36.28 -35.46
N SER A 181 8.07 -36.46 -34.57
CA SER A 181 7.08 -35.42 -34.27
C SER A 181 6.50 -35.58 -32.86
N ILE A 182 7.37 -35.57 -31.84
CA ILE A 182 6.93 -35.51 -30.44
C ILE A 182 6.35 -34.13 -30.11
N ARG A 183 5.22 -34.10 -29.42
CA ARG A 183 4.48 -32.87 -29.10
C ARG A 183 4.63 -32.51 -27.63
N GLU A 184 4.62 -31.21 -27.33
CA GLU A 184 4.53 -30.72 -25.96
C GLU A 184 3.32 -31.32 -25.24
N GLY A 185 3.52 -31.74 -23.99
CA GLY A 185 2.49 -32.39 -23.18
C GLY A 185 2.27 -33.87 -23.50
N GLN A 186 2.95 -34.42 -24.51
CA GLN A 186 2.87 -35.84 -24.84
C GLN A 186 3.61 -36.67 -23.78
N GLU A 187 2.95 -37.70 -23.27
CA GLU A 187 3.56 -38.64 -22.33
C GLU A 187 4.34 -39.72 -23.08
N ILE A 188 5.59 -39.91 -22.69
CA ILE A 188 6.47 -40.98 -23.13
C ILE A 188 7.11 -41.62 -21.90
N TRP A 189 7.54 -42.86 -22.01
CA TRP A 189 8.34 -43.56 -21.03
C TRP A 189 9.81 -43.18 -21.17
N VAL A 190 10.45 -42.91 -20.02
CA VAL A 190 11.91 -42.70 -19.91
C VAL A 190 12.48 -43.61 -18.82
N PRO A 191 13.78 -43.93 -18.87
CA PRO A 191 14.46 -44.62 -17.79
C PRO A 191 14.52 -43.75 -16.52
N ALA A 192 14.37 -44.38 -15.36
CA ALA A 192 14.49 -43.69 -14.08
C ALA A 192 15.96 -43.48 -13.68
N SER A 193 16.52 -42.30 -13.98
CA SER A 193 17.85 -41.88 -13.48
C SER A 193 17.79 -40.56 -12.71
N SER A 194 18.74 -40.41 -11.77
CA SER A 194 18.74 -39.54 -10.58
C SER A 194 19.61 -38.27 -10.73
N THR A 195 19.02 -37.09 -10.92
CA THR A 195 19.66 -35.78 -10.67
C THR A 195 18.62 -34.65 -10.76
N ASP A 196 18.17 -34.13 -9.63
CA ASP A 196 17.47 -32.83 -9.48
C ASP A 196 17.84 -32.28 -8.09
N SER A 197 18.80 -31.35 -8.01
CA SER A 197 19.14 -30.59 -6.79
C SER A 197 19.97 -29.36 -7.15
N THR A 198 19.35 -28.18 -7.20
CA THR A 198 20.02 -26.87 -6.97
C THR A 198 19.00 -25.89 -6.40
N GLU A 199 18.97 -25.78 -5.07
CA GLU A 199 18.29 -24.73 -4.28
C GLU A 199 19.28 -23.55 -4.09
N PRO A 200 18.85 -22.28 -4.17
CA PRO A 200 19.74 -21.14 -3.94
C PRO A 200 20.19 -21.07 -2.47
N GLU A 201 21.49 -20.96 -2.23
CA GLU A 201 22.06 -20.92 -0.89
C GLU A 201 21.58 -19.70 -0.08
N PRO A 202 21.31 -19.86 1.23
CA PRO A 202 20.96 -18.75 2.11
C PRO A 202 22.08 -17.69 2.15
N PRO A 203 21.73 -16.40 2.30
CA PRO A 203 22.72 -15.33 2.35
C PRO A 203 23.67 -15.52 3.53
N ALA A 204 24.98 -15.33 3.28
CA ALA A 204 26.00 -15.40 4.32
C ALA A 204 25.61 -14.53 5.52
N ARG A 205 25.64 -15.11 6.73
CA ARG A 205 25.26 -14.42 7.95
C ARG A 205 26.16 -13.19 8.17
N PRO A 206 25.58 -11.99 8.39
CA PRO A 206 26.36 -10.78 8.51
C PRO A 206 27.15 -10.78 9.82
N ASN A 207 28.40 -10.33 9.76
CA ASN A 207 29.28 -10.24 10.93
C ASN A 207 28.89 -9.01 11.77
N THR A 208 27.87 -9.17 12.62
CA THR A 208 27.34 -8.10 13.48
C THR A 208 27.22 -8.57 14.93
N LYS A 209 27.37 -7.64 15.88
CA LYS A 209 27.15 -7.91 17.31
C LYS A 209 25.66 -8.08 17.68
N LYS A 210 24.74 -7.72 16.79
CA LYS A 210 23.29 -7.79 17.04
C LYS A 210 22.73 -9.16 16.65
N GLU A 211 21.76 -9.66 17.41
CA GLU A 211 21.02 -10.87 17.03
C GLU A 211 20.17 -10.60 15.77
N VAL A 212 20.22 -11.53 14.82
CA VAL A 212 19.52 -11.44 13.54
C VAL A 212 18.69 -12.70 13.30
N VAL A 213 17.57 -12.54 12.61
CA VAL A 213 16.69 -13.60 12.13
C VAL A 213 16.62 -13.56 10.61
N LEU A 214 16.42 -14.72 9.99
CA LEU A 214 16.27 -14.81 8.56
C LEU A 214 14.79 -14.62 8.22
N TYR A 215 14.49 -13.60 7.42
CA TYR A 215 13.16 -13.29 6.94
C TYR A 215 13.09 -13.60 5.45
N LEU A 216 12.07 -14.36 5.05
CA LEU A 216 11.76 -14.58 3.65
C LEU A 216 10.89 -13.42 3.16
N VAL A 217 11.41 -12.67 2.19
CA VAL A 217 10.68 -11.59 1.54
C VAL A 217 9.46 -12.19 0.83
N GLU A 218 8.28 -11.77 1.24
CA GLU A 218 7.02 -12.21 0.65
C GLU A 218 6.84 -11.60 -0.75
N ARG A 219 6.14 -12.32 -1.61
CA ARG A 219 5.87 -11.87 -2.98
C ARG A 219 5.10 -10.54 -2.98
N GLY A 220 5.65 -9.54 -3.67
CA GLY A 220 5.08 -8.19 -3.74
C GLY A 220 5.60 -7.24 -2.66
N GLU A 221 6.45 -7.71 -1.75
CA GLU A 221 7.19 -6.82 -0.88
C GLU A 221 8.27 -6.06 -1.65
N GLY A 222 8.40 -4.79 -1.32
CA GLY A 222 9.51 -3.93 -1.72
C GLY A 222 10.15 -3.29 -0.49
N PHE A 223 11.21 -2.51 -0.69
CA PHE A 223 11.85 -1.79 0.42
C PHE A 223 10.84 -0.96 1.23
N TYR A 224 9.86 -0.36 0.57
CA TYR A 224 8.80 0.40 1.24
C TYR A 224 7.92 -0.45 2.18
N SER A 225 7.50 -1.66 1.76
CA SER A 225 6.68 -2.51 2.62
C SER A 225 7.50 -3.13 3.74
N LEU A 226 8.77 -3.46 3.49
CA LEU A 226 9.70 -3.97 4.51
C LEU A 226 10.05 -2.90 5.55
N GLU A 227 10.24 -1.65 5.11
CA GLU A 227 10.43 -0.51 6.00
C GLU A 227 9.20 -0.32 6.89
N ARG A 228 7.99 -0.47 6.34
CA ARG A 228 6.78 -0.40 7.15
C ARG A 228 6.63 -1.57 8.13
N LYS A 229 7.01 -2.78 7.71
CA LYS A 229 6.93 -3.95 8.58
C LYS A 229 7.95 -3.88 9.72
N PHE A 230 9.21 -3.57 9.42
CA PHE A 230 10.32 -3.73 10.35
C PHE A 230 10.89 -2.41 10.88
N GLY A 231 10.49 -1.28 10.33
CA GLY A 231 11.05 0.03 10.67
C GLY A 231 12.47 0.27 10.16
N LEU A 232 12.95 -0.55 9.23
CA LEU A 232 14.31 -0.45 8.71
C LEU A 232 14.29 0.28 7.37
N SER A 233 15.02 1.38 7.27
CA SER A 233 15.19 2.07 5.99
C SER A 233 15.88 1.15 4.97
N GLU A 234 15.68 1.44 3.69
CA GLU A 234 16.38 0.75 2.59
C GLU A 234 17.89 0.68 2.83
N ALA A 235 18.50 1.79 3.27
CA ALA A 235 19.93 1.85 3.55
C ALA A 235 20.36 0.91 4.71
N GLU A 236 19.54 0.78 5.75
CA GLU A 236 19.81 -0.13 6.87
C GLU A 236 19.66 -1.60 6.45
N LEU A 237 18.64 -1.91 5.65
CA LEU A 237 18.43 -3.23 5.06
C LEU A 237 19.59 -3.61 4.13
N VAL A 238 20.02 -2.70 3.27
CA VAL A 238 21.16 -2.91 2.35
C VAL A 238 22.49 -3.01 3.09
N LYS A 239 22.66 -2.25 4.19
CA LYS A 239 23.86 -2.35 5.03
C LYS A 239 23.94 -3.71 5.72
N LEU A 240 22.82 -4.24 6.19
CA LEU A 240 22.74 -5.56 6.82
C LEU A 240 22.77 -6.70 5.80
N ASN A 241 22.26 -6.45 4.59
CA ASN A 241 22.16 -7.40 3.49
C ASN A 241 22.78 -6.78 2.22
N PRO A 242 24.12 -6.83 2.07
CA PRO A 242 24.79 -6.18 0.95
C PRO A 242 24.32 -6.63 -0.45
N SER A 243 23.76 -7.83 -0.57
CA SER A 243 23.14 -8.35 -1.79
C SER A 243 21.93 -7.56 -2.26
N LEU A 244 21.31 -6.75 -1.39
CA LEU A 244 20.15 -5.91 -1.73
C LEU A 244 20.52 -4.65 -2.50
N LYS A 245 21.81 -4.35 -2.70
CA LYS A 245 22.25 -3.20 -3.52
C LYS A 245 21.71 -3.25 -4.96
N ASP A 246 21.50 -4.46 -5.48
CA ASP A 246 20.99 -4.69 -6.84
C ASP A 246 19.45 -4.76 -6.88
N GLY A 247 18.79 -4.39 -5.78
CA GLY A 247 17.34 -4.47 -5.61
C GLY A 247 16.87 -5.72 -4.86
N LEU A 248 15.61 -5.70 -4.45
CA LEU A 248 14.97 -6.80 -3.75
C LEU A 248 14.43 -7.82 -4.76
N LYS A 249 14.96 -9.06 -4.73
CA LYS A 249 14.49 -10.15 -5.57
C LYS A 249 13.29 -10.85 -4.93
N SER A 250 12.37 -11.39 -5.74
CA SER A 250 11.29 -12.26 -5.24
C SER A 250 11.89 -13.43 -4.49
N ASP A 251 11.31 -13.78 -3.33
CA ASP A 251 11.74 -14.87 -2.45
C ASP A 251 13.17 -14.72 -1.90
N ALA A 252 13.70 -13.48 -1.93
CA ALA A 252 14.97 -13.18 -1.28
C ALA A 252 14.86 -13.47 0.22
N GLN A 253 15.85 -14.19 0.74
CA GLN A 253 16.05 -14.27 2.18
C GLN A 253 16.91 -13.08 2.59
N ILE A 254 16.48 -12.37 3.61
CA ILE A 254 17.18 -11.21 4.17
C ILE A 254 17.31 -11.37 5.67
N TRP A 255 18.46 -10.99 6.20
CA TRP A 255 18.66 -10.85 7.62
C TRP A 255 17.96 -9.61 8.14
N ILE A 256 17.17 -9.79 9.18
CA ILE A 256 16.48 -8.73 9.92
C ILE A 256 16.99 -8.80 11.36
N PRO A 257 17.29 -7.67 12.04
CA PRO A 257 17.59 -7.70 13.46
C PRO A 257 16.40 -8.30 14.22
N LYS A 258 16.67 -9.23 15.14
CA LYS A 258 15.64 -9.97 15.88
C LYS A 258 14.68 -9.02 16.61
N GLU A 259 15.19 -7.91 17.14
CA GLU A 259 14.42 -6.86 17.79
C GLU A 259 13.33 -6.26 16.88
N ASN A 260 13.66 -5.97 15.61
CA ASN A 260 12.72 -5.41 14.64
C ASN A 260 11.66 -6.44 14.21
N TYR A 261 12.04 -7.71 14.09
CA TYR A 261 11.12 -8.79 13.75
C TYR A 261 10.11 -9.08 14.88
N GLU A 262 10.57 -9.13 16.13
CA GLU A 262 9.69 -9.30 17.29
C GLU A 262 8.79 -8.06 17.51
N HIS A 263 9.28 -6.86 17.20
CA HIS A 263 8.44 -5.66 17.20
C HIS A 263 7.31 -5.74 16.17
N TYR A 264 7.61 -6.08 14.91
CA TYR A 264 6.59 -6.33 13.89
C TYR A 264 5.51 -7.31 14.37
N LYS A 265 5.95 -8.43 14.96
CA LYS A 265 5.09 -9.48 15.47
C LYS A 265 4.21 -9.04 16.66
N SER A 266 4.72 -8.17 17.52
CA SER A 266 4.04 -7.67 18.73
C SER A 266 3.21 -6.40 18.50
N ALA A 267 3.60 -5.55 17.54
CA ALA A 267 2.86 -4.37 17.10
C ALA A 267 1.49 -4.72 16.51
N SER A 268 1.31 -5.95 16.05
CA SER A 268 0.02 -6.47 15.58
C SER A 268 -0.96 -6.84 16.70
N LEU A 269 -0.58 -6.79 17.99
CA LEU A 269 -1.42 -7.33 19.05
C LEU A 269 -1.80 -6.39 20.20
N ASN A 270 -0.95 -5.54 20.77
CA ASN A 270 -1.35 -4.79 21.98
C ASN A 270 -0.46 -3.58 22.36
N ASN A 271 0.20 -2.90 21.42
CA ASN A 271 1.16 -1.86 21.79
C ASN A 271 1.14 -0.60 20.90
N THR A 272 -0.04 -0.08 20.56
CA THR A 272 -0.18 1.38 20.56
C THR A 272 -0.01 1.77 22.02
N ALA A 273 1.19 2.16 22.41
CA ALA A 273 1.33 2.87 23.66
C ALA A 273 0.36 4.05 23.57
N ASN A 274 -0.69 3.99 24.39
CA ASN A 274 -1.70 5.04 24.51
C ASN A 274 -0.98 6.29 25.02
N TYR A 275 -0.32 7.00 24.12
CA TYR A 275 0.32 8.26 24.43
C TYR A 275 -0.80 9.30 24.50
N ASN A 276 -1.45 9.36 25.66
CA ASN A 276 -2.28 10.49 26.03
C ASN A 276 -1.37 11.71 26.22
N PHE A 277 -0.98 12.35 25.12
CA PHE A 277 -0.22 13.57 25.22
C PHE A 277 -1.12 14.69 25.75
N GLN A 278 -0.74 15.27 26.88
CA GLN A 278 -1.35 16.52 27.34
C GLN A 278 -0.73 17.70 26.60
N ASN A 279 -1.57 18.65 26.20
CA ASN A 279 -1.10 19.91 25.62
C ASN A 279 -0.15 20.61 26.61
N SER A 280 1.11 20.70 26.21
CA SER A 280 2.22 21.18 27.02
C SER A 280 2.63 22.61 26.64
N ASN A 281 1.84 23.36 25.86
CA ASN A 281 2.19 24.71 25.43
C ASN A 281 2.46 25.66 26.61
N ASN A 282 1.66 25.57 27.68
CA ASN A 282 1.85 26.39 28.87
C ASN A 282 3.14 26.01 29.61
N THR A 283 3.36 24.71 29.82
CA THR A 283 4.58 24.16 30.43
C THR A 283 5.83 24.55 29.63
N LEU A 284 5.77 24.46 28.30
CA LEU A 284 6.83 24.85 27.40
C LEU A 284 7.16 26.34 27.58
N ARG A 285 6.16 27.22 27.55
CA ARG A 285 6.35 28.66 27.71
C ARG A 285 6.91 29.01 29.08
N SER A 286 6.46 28.36 30.15
CA SER A 286 6.95 28.63 31.51
C SER A 286 8.36 28.08 31.76
N ALA A 287 8.71 26.94 31.16
CA ALA A 287 10.01 26.30 31.37
C ALA A 287 11.11 26.81 30.42
N SER A 288 10.74 27.45 29.31
CA SER A 288 11.68 27.93 28.31
C SER A 288 12.36 29.23 28.74
N SER A 289 13.69 29.25 28.69
CA SER A 289 14.52 30.41 28.98
C SER A 289 15.31 30.86 27.74
N PRO A 290 15.25 32.16 27.39
CA PRO A 290 16.05 32.73 26.31
C PRO A 290 17.55 32.47 26.40
N ALA A 291 18.09 32.39 27.62
CA ALA A 291 19.52 32.21 27.86
C ALA A 291 20.07 30.86 27.37
N ASN A 292 19.19 29.85 27.22
CA ASN A 292 19.58 28.49 26.87
C ASN A 292 19.78 28.29 25.35
N VAL A 293 19.37 29.25 24.52
CA VAL A 293 19.50 29.18 23.06
C VAL A 293 20.64 30.07 22.60
N LYS A 294 21.57 29.52 21.81
CA LYS A 294 22.83 30.15 21.40
C LYS A 294 22.98 30.22 19.89
N GLU A 295 22.75 29.12 19.19
CA GLU A 295 22.98 29.04 17.75
C GLU A 295 22.07 27.99 17.09
N ILE A 296 21.41 28.37 15.99
CA ILE A 296 20.67 27.46 15.12
C ILE A 296 21.07 27.68 13.66
N SER A 297 20.84 26.68 12.82
CA SER A 297 21.09 26.78 11.38
C SER A 297 19.89 26.31 10.56
N TYR A 298 19.68 26.95 9.41
CA TYR A 298 18.80 26.49 8.35
C TYR A 298 19.65 26.01 7.17
N ILE A 299 19.34 24.85 6.61
CA ILE A 299 19.97 24.34 5.38
C ILE A 299 18.84 24.02 4.41
N LEU A 300 18.56 24.93 3.48
CA LEU A 300 17.34 24.92 2.66
C LEU A 300 17.68 25.02 1.16
N PRO A 301 16.89 24.41 0.26
CA PRO A 301 17.19 24.36 -1.18
C PRO A 301 16.77 25.65 -1.90
N PHE A 302 17.44 26.76 -1.60
CA PHE A 302 17.13 28.05 -2.23
C PHE A 302 17.55 28.07 -3.70
N LYS A 303 18.63 27.38 -4.07
CA LYS A 303 19.26 27.43 -5.39
C LYS A 303 19.57 28.87 -5.78
N LEU A 304 20.56 29.50 -5.15
CA LEU A 304 20.89 30.92 -5.40
C LEU A 304 22.28 31.14 -6.00
N SER A 305 23.05 30.08 -6.30
CA SER A 305 24.45 30.17 -6.75
C SER A 305 24.69 31.10 -7.95
N ASP A 306 23.71 31.19 -8.85
CA ASP A 306 23.84 31.90 -10.13
C ASP A 306 22.93 33.15 -10.21
N VAL A 307 22.41 33.63 -9.08
CA VAL A 307 21.48 34.77 -9.04
C VAL A 307 22.17 35.99 -8.43
N SER A 308 22.46 36.98 -9.27
CA SER A 308 22.96 38.27 -8.82
C SER A 308 21.81 39.18 -8.38
N THR A 309 22.05 40.01 -7.37
CA THR A 309 21.10 41.02 -6.88
C THR A 309 20.59 41.89 -8.04
N GLY A 310 19.27 41.95 -8.24
CA GLY A 310 18.63 42.77 -9.29
C GLY A 310 18.11 42.02 -10.51
N GLN A 311 18.38 40.71 -10.66
CA GLN A 311 17.88 39.90 -11.78
C GLN A 311 16.45 39.38 -11.54
N ILE A 312 15.48 40.30 -11.43
CA ILE A 312 14.07 39.99 -11.11
C ILE A 312 13.48 38.93 -12.06
N ALA A 313 13.82 38.97 -13.35
CA ALA A 313 13.33 37.99 -14.32
C ALA A 313 13.81 36.56 -14.03
N ILE A 314 15.09 36.39 -13.68
CA ILE A 314 15.68 35.07 -13.35
C ILE A 314 15.12 34.56 -12.02
N ILE A 315 14.94 35.44 -11.04
CA ILE A 315 14.31 35.10 -9.76
C ILE A 315 12.87 34.63 -10.00
N LYS A 316 12.09 35.36 -10.82
CA LYS A 316 10.72 34.97 -11.17
C LYS A 316 10.68 33.62 -11.87
N SER A 317 11.50 33.41 -12.89
CA SER A 317 11.60 32.13 -13.61
C SER A 317 11.94 30.98 -12.65
N ARG A 318 12.87 31.17 -11.72
CA ARG A 318 13.23 30.14 -10.73
C ARG A 318 12.11 29.84 -9.75
N LEU A 319 11.36 30.86 -9.32
CA LEU A 319 10.19 30.69 -8.46
C LEU A 319 9.00 30.02 -9.20
N THR A 320 8.96 30.07 -10.53
CA THR A 320 7.91 29.41 -11.31
C THR A 320 8.29 28.00 -11.77
N GLU A 321 9.56 27.79 -12.13
CA GLU A 321 10.04 26.56 -12.76
C GLU A 321 10.55 25.54 -11.74
N ASN A 322 11.03 26.00 -10.58
CA ASN A 322 11.55 25.12 -9.55
C ASN A 322 10.48 24.66 -8.56
N LYS A 323 10.41 23.36 -8.29
CA LYS A 323 9.45 22.81 -7.32
C LYS A 323 9.80 23.09 -5.86
N LEU A 324 11.08 23.26 -5.52
CA LEU A 324 11.55 23.36 -4.12
C LEU A 324 11.95 24.77 -3.71
N THR A 325 12.46 25.60 -4.63
CA THR A 325 12.85 26.99 -4.31
C THR A 325 11.69 27.80 -3.72
N PRO A 326 10.46 27.81 -4.30
CA PRO A 326 9.34 28.53 -3.71
C PRO A 326 9.00 28.00 -2.31
N VAL A 327 9.00 26.68 -2.14
CA VAL A 327 8.75 26.04 -0.84
C VAL A 327 9.80 26.46 0.20
N ALA A 328 11.07 26.58 -0.19
CA ALA A 328 12.15 27.01 0.69
C ALA A 328 12.01 28.49 1.07
N THR A 329 11.67 29.34 0.09
CA THR A 329 11.40 30.76 0.32
C THR A 329 10.20 30.95 1.25
N ASP A 330 9.08 30.26 1.00
CA ASP A 330 7.88 30.32 1.83
C ASP A 330 8.17 29.84 3.25
N PHE A 331 8.76 28.65 3.40
CA PHE A 331 9.14 28.12 4.70
C PHE A 331 10.05 29.08 5.47
N TYR A 332 11.10 29.60 4.82
CA TYR A 332 12.03 30.51 5.49
C TYR A 332 11.38 31.86 5.83
N SER A 333 10.46 32.36 5.01
CA SER A 333 9.71 33.59 5.31
C SER A 333 8.83 33.44 6.56
N GLY A 334 8.21 32.28 6.76
CA GLY A 334 7.50 31.97 8.00
C GLY A 334 8.44 31.85 9.20
N ALA A 335 9.59 31.20 9.01
CA ALA A 335 10.64 31.12 10.03
C ALA A 335 11.15 32.51 10.44
N LEU A 336 11.29 33.47 9.52
CA LEU A 336 11.67 34.85 9.82
C LEU A 336 10.66 35.54 10.75
N ILE A 337 9.35 35.33 10.54
CA ILE A 337 8.32 35.85 11.44
C ILE A 337 8.39 35.20 12.83
N ALA A 338 8.72 33.91 12.91
CA ALA A 338 8.95 33.23 14.18
C ALA A 338 10.18 33.80 14.90
N LEU A 339 11.29 34.00 14.18
CA LEU A 339 12.51 34.60 14.72
C LEU A 339 12.29 36.02 15.25
N ASP A 340 11.55 36.86 14.52
CA ASP A 340 11.12 38.20 15.02
C ASP A 340 10.27 38.08 16.30
N SER A 341 9.37 37.10 16.36
CA SER A 341 8.54 36.86 17.54
C SER A 341 9.37 36.41 18.74
N LEU A 342 10.33 35.49 18.53
CA LEU A 342 11.26 35.03 19.56
C LEU A 342 12.19 36.14 20.04
N GLN A 343 12.67 37.01 19.14
CA GLN A 343 13.47 38.17 19.51
C GLN A 343 12.68 39.12 20.42
N LYS A 344 11.40 39.37 20.12
CA LYS A 344 10.49 40.14 20.98
C LYS A 344 10.22 39.47 22.33
N MET A 345 10.34 38.15 22.41
CA MET A 345 10.29 37.37 23.66
C MET A 345 11.63 37.36 24.43
N GLY A 346 12.66 38.07 23.94
CA GLY A 346 13.95 38.21 24.61
C GLY A 346 15.02 37.21 24.17
N TYR A 347 14.74 36.33 23.20
CA TYR A 347 15.73 35.40 22.65
C TYR A 347 16.77 36.16 21.82
N LYS A 348 18.05 35.89 22.09
CA LYS A 348 19.21 36.49 21.40
C LYS A 348 20.19 35.37 21.06
N PHE A 349 20.09 34.83 19.86
CA PHE A 349 20.91 33.74 19.37
C PHE A 349 21.33 33.96 17.92
N LYS A 350 22.40 33.29 17.51
CA LYS A 350 22.92 33.33 16.14
C LYS A 350 22.08 32.43 15.23
N VAL A 351 21.74 32.93 14.05
CA VAL A 351 21.03 32.19 13.00
C VAL A 351 21.93 32.11 11.77
N ASN A 352 22.26 30.90 11.34
CA ASN A 352 22.96 30.68 10.08
C ASN A 352 22.00 30.14 9.02
N VAL A 353 22.25 30.47 7.76
CA VAL A 353 21.43 30.03 6.63
C VAL A 353 22.34 29.56 5.51
N TYR A 354 22.10 28.35 5.03
CA TYR A 354 22.87 27.73 3.96
C TYR A 354 21.93 27.25 2.85
N ASP A 355 22.42 27.36 1.61
CA ASP A 355 21.75 26.75 0.45
C ASP A 355 22.15 25.27 0.34
N SER A 356 21.18 24.36 0.45
CA SER A 356 21.43 22.92 0.48
C SER A 356 21.89 22.33 -0.85
N GLU A 357 21.80 23.10 -1.95
CA GLU A 357 22.21 22.65 -3.29
C GLU A 357 23.68 22.97 -3.64
N GLY A 358 24.47 23.39 -2.64
CA GLY A 358 25.93 23.36 -2.71
C GLY A 358 26.52 22.00 -2.32
N ASP A 359 27.81 21.97 -2.01
CA ASP A 359 28.46 20.78 -1.47
C ASP A 359 28.03 20.53 -0.01
N LEU A 360 27.12 19.57 0.20
CA LEU A 360 26.65 19.18 1.54
C LEU A 360 27.78 18.74 2.47
N LYS A 361 28.90 18.21 1.95
CA LYS A 361 30.07 17.88 2.78
C LYS A 361 30.73 19.14 3.32
N LYS A 362 30.87 20.17 2.48
CA LYS A 362 31.38 21.49 2.88
C LYS A 362 30.45 22.19 3.86
N ILE A 363 29.14 22.07 3.69
CA ILE A 363 28.15 22.63 4.63
C ILE A 363 28.23 21.89 5.96
N ALA A 364 28.23 20.55 5.94
CA ALA A 364 28.32 19.73 7.13
C ALA A 364 29.60 20.02 7.93
N SER A 365 30.75 20.22 7.26
CA SER A 365 32.02 20.51 7.94
C SER A 365 32.15 21.96 8.44
N ASN A 366 31.19 22.84 8.15
CA ASN A 366 31.23 24.21 8.62
C ASN A 366 31.10 24.27 10.16
N ALA A 367 32.00 25.01 10.82
CA ALA A 367 32.01 25.14 12.27
C ALA A 367 30.68 25.67 12.84
N SER A 368 29.99 26.57 12.15
CA SER A 368 28.70 27.10 12.61
C SER A 368 27.58 26.06 12.52
N VAL A 369 27.64 25.13 11.55
CA VAL A 369 26.70 23.99 11.46
C VAL A 369 26.97 23.00 12.60
N GLN A 370 28.24 22.67 12.86
CA GLN A 370 28.65 21.75 13.94
C GLN A 370 28.41 22.33 15.35
N ASN A 371 28.44 23.66 15.50
CA ASN A 371 28.17 24.34 16.77
C ASN A 371 26.68 24.63 16.99
N SER A 372 25.85 24.50 15.95
CA SER A 372 24.40 24.71 16.08
C SER A 372 23.80 23.67 17.02
N GLN A 373 22.93 24.12 17.92
CA GLN A 373 22.14 23.23 18.76
C GLN A 373 21.07 22.50 17.93
N VAL A 374 20.53 23.18 16.93
CA VAL A 374 19.55 22.65 15.98
C VAL A 374 19.89 23.09 14.56
N VAL A 375 19.74 22.17 13.61
CA VAL A 375 19.74 22.41 12.17
C VAL A 375 18.38 22.00 11.61
N ILE A 376 17.74 22.90 10.87
CA ILE A 376 16.45 22.66 10.20
C ILE A 376 16.69 22.48 8.69
N GLY A 377 16.30 21.31 8.17
CA GLY A 377 16.50 20.94 6.77
C GLY A 377 17.71 20.02 6.53
N PRO A 378 17.99 19.62 5.26
CA PRO A 378 17.26 19.93 4.03
C PRO A 378 15.88 19.30 3.91
N PHE A 379 15.16 19.65 2.83
CA PHE A 379 13.76 19.25 2.64
C PHE A 379 13.55 17.84 2.12
N THR A 380 14.41 17.37 1.22
CA THR A 380 14.25 16.05 0.60
C THR A 380 14.85 14.97 1.50
N THR A 381 14.21 13.81 1.58
CA THR A 381 14.72 12.66 2.34
C THR A 381 16.19 12.33 1.99
N LYS A 382 16.54 12.31 0.70
CA LYS A 382 17.90 11.99 0.24
C LYS A 382 18.94 12.99 0.76
N SER A 383 18.71 14.29 0.58
CA SER A 383 19.65 15.32 1.03
C SER A 383 19.69 15.40 2.55
N PHE A 384 18.56 15.19 3.22
CA PHE A 384 18.47 15.13 4.68
C PHE A 384 19.28 13.98 5.26
N ASN A 385 19.08 12.75 4.79
CA ASN A 385 19.84 11.58 5.24
C ASN A 385 21.33 11.73 4.93
N THR A 386 21.68 12.34 3.79
CA THR A 386 23.07 12.66 3.44
C THR A 386 23.68 13.60 4.48
N LEU A 387 23.03 14.71 4.80
CA LEU A 387 23.49 15.62 5.85
C LEU A 387 23.58 14.90 7.21
N ALA A 388 22.57 14.11 7.58
CA ALA A 388 22.51 13.38 8.84
C ALA A 388 23.62 12.34 9.01
N SER A 389 24.15 11.79 7.92
CA SER A 389 25.33 10.93 7.95
C SER A 389 26.65 11.68 8.08
N LEU A 390 26.68 12.97 7.74
CA LEU A 390 27.88 13.81 7.79
C LEU A 390 27.99 14.60 9.10
N VAL A 391 26.86 14.96 9.72
CA VAL A 391 26.81 15.64 11.02
C VAL A 391 26.75 14.59 12.13
N THR A 392 27.93 14.18 12.60
CA THR A 392 28.08 13.14 13.64
C THR A 392 28.08 13.69 15.08
N SER A 393 28.07 15.01 15.24
CA SER A 393 27.94 15.65 16.55
C SER A 393 26.58 15.33 17.18
N ASN A 394 26.59 14.66 18.33
CA ASN A 394 25.37 14.41 19.12
C ASN A 394 24.79 15.69 19.76
N ASN A 395 25.56 16.79 19.75
CA ASN A 395 25.10 18.08 20.27
C ASN A 395 24.28 18.86 19.25
N THR A 396 24.37 18.49 17.97
CA THR A 396 23.63 19.13 16.88
C THR A 396 22.45 18.26 16.48
N ILE A 397 21.25 18.73 16.81
CA ILE A 397 20.01 18.06 16.45
C ILE A 397 19.58 18.44 15.04
N LEU A 398 19.17 17.46 14.24
CA LEU A 398 18.72 17.65 12.86
C LEU A 398 17.21 17.46 12.78
N LEU A 399 16.48 18.47 12.32
CA LEU A 399 15.04 18.44 12.16
C LEU A 399 14.69 18.28 10.68
N ALA A 400 14.07 17.15 10.29
CA ALA A 400 13.56 16.94 8.95
C ALA A 400 12.22 17.68 8.80
N PRO A 401 12.14 18.81 8.06
CA PRO A 401 11.02 19.74 8.21
C PRO A 401 9.77 19.36 7.40
N LEU A 402 9.97 18.73 6.24
CA LEU A 402 8.93 18.47 5.23
C LEU A 402 8.84 17.00 4.77
N SER A 403 9.78 16.15 5.19
CA SER A 403 9.80 14.72 4.81
C SER A 403 9.33 13.85 5.97
N ASN A 404 8.43 12.90 5.69
CA ASN A 404 7.90 11.93 6.65
C ASN A 404 8.10 10.46 6.21
N LYS A 405 8.86 10.24 5.14
CA LYS A 405 9.13 8.93 4.54
C LYS A 405 10.64 8.69 4.44
N ASN A 406 11.08 7.50 4.83
CA ASN A 406 12.43 6.98 4.67
C ASN A 406 13.52 7.87 5.30
N ILE A 407 13.20 8.58 6.38
CA ILE A 407 14.18 9.35 7.15
C ILE A 407 14.99 8.39 8.02
N THR A 408 16.32 8.43 7.89
CA THR A 408 17.20 7.65 8.75
C THR A 408 17.26 8.29 10.13
N LEU A 409 16.63 7.65 11.11
CA LEU A 409 16.46 8.14 12.47
C LEU A 409 17.71 7.90 13.34
N ASN A 410 18.84 8.53 12.99
CA ASN A 410 20.01 8.57 13.87
C ASN A 410 19.68 9.23 15.22
N PRO A 411 20.46 9.04 16.30
CA PRO A 411 20.13 9.57 17.64
C PRO A 411 19.95 11.09 17.73
N ASN A 412 20.54 11.85 16.81
CA ASN A 412 20.40 13.29 16.70
C ASN A 412 19.35 13.74 15.66
N VAL A 413 18.62 12.82 15.04
CA VAL A 413 17.61 13.12 14.01
C VAL A 413 16.21 13.12 14.58
N TYR A 414 15.43 14.12 14.19
CA TYR A 414 14.01 14.26 14.51
C TYR A 414 13.23 14.36 13.20
N GLN A 415 12.41 13.36 12.93
CA GLN A 415 11.39 13.46 11.90
C GLN A 415 10.23 14.27 12.44
N THR A 416 10.02 15.48 11.89
CA THR A 416 9.08 16.44 12.47
C THR A 416 7.64 16.28 11.98
N LEU A 417 7.40 15.41 11.00
CA LEU A 417 6.09 15.04 10.52
C LEU A 417 5.79 13.60 10.95
N PRO A 418 4.56 13.27 11.38
CA PRO A 418 4.19 11.88 11.61
C PRO A 418 4.25 11.10 10.29
N ASN A 419 4.73 9.86 10.37
CA ASN A 419 4.73 8.94 9.24
C ASN A 419 3.31 8.35 9.04
N ASP A 420 3.11 7.64 7.93
CA ASP A 420 1.81 7.08 7.57
C ASP A 420 1.30 6.06 8.62
N GLU A 421 2.19 5.34 9.31
CA GLU A 421 1.82 4.39 10.36
C GLU A 421 1.26 5.07 11.59
N VAL A 422 1.87 6.18 12.00
CA VAL A 422 1.43 7.01 13.13
C VAL A 422 0.04 7.58 12.84
N LEU A 423 -0.18 8.12 11.63
CA LEU A 423 -1.49 8.63 11.21
C LEU A 423 -2.57 7.52 11.29
N GLN A 424 -2.26 6.35 10.73
CA GLN A 424 -3.19 5.21 10.76
C GLN A 424 -3.47 4.73 12.17
N ALA A 425 -2.42 4.57 13.00
CA ALA A 425 -2.54 4.08 14.37
C ALA A 425 -3.41 5.03 15.21
N GLN A 426 -3.20 6.34 15.12
CA GLN A 426 -3.99 7.30 15.89
C GLN A 426 -5.44 7.39 15.42
N MET A 427 -5.71 7.24 14.12
CA MET A 427 -7.09 7.15 13.66
C MET A 427 -7.77 5.87 14.16
N ILE A 428 -7.08 4.73 14.13
CA ILE A 428 -7.60 3.46 14.65
C ILE A 428 -7.89 3.57 16.16
N ASP A 429 -6.96 4.12 16.94
CA ASP A 429 -7.15 4.35 18.39
C ASP A 429 -8.33 5.30 18.66
N TYR A 430 -8.44 6.39 17.91
CA TYR A 430 -9.56 7.33 18.02
C TYR A 430 -10.91 6.62 17.76
N LEU A 431 -10.98 5.78 16.73
CA LEU A 431 -12.19 5.04 16.39
C LEU A 431 -12.52 3.98 17.44
N ASN A 432 -11.53 3.23 17.92
CA ASN A 432 -11.72 2.25 18.99
C ASN A 432 -12.20 2.90 20.29
N LYS A 433 -11.67 4.09 20.62
CA LYS A 433 -12.05 4.80 21.84
C LYS A 433 -13.47 5.36 21.79
N ASN A 434 -13.90 5.86 20.63
CA ASN A 434 -15.13 6.66 20.52
C ASN A 434 -16.29 5.94 19.82
N TYR A 435 -16.02 4.85 19.08
CA TYR A 435 -16.98 4.17 18.22
C TYR A 435 -16.94 2.64 18.36
N SER A 436 -16.36 2.08 19.43
CA SER A 436 -16.23 0.62 19.64
C SER A 436 -17.57 -0.13 19.59
N ASP A 437 -18.65 0.52 20.04
CA ASP A 437 -19.99 -0.08 20.10
C ASP A 437 -20.84 0.19 18.85
N GLU A 438 -20.31 0.94 17.88
CA GLU A 438 -21.04 1.37 16.69
C GLU A 438 -20.93 0.36 15.53
N ASN A 439 -21.72 0.55 14.48
CA ASN A 439 -21.71 -0.34 13.32
C ASN A 439 -20.53 0.00 12.39
N MET A 440 -19.40 -0.66 12.62
CA MET A 440 -18.21 -0.53 11.79
C MET A 440 -18.40 -1.25 10.43
N ILE A 441 -18.08 -0.56 9.34
CA ILE A 441 -18.14 -1.09 7.97
C ILE A 441 -16.79 -0.81 7.31
N ILE A 442 -16.16 -1.82 6.70
CA ILE A 442 -14.91 -1.66 5.96
C ILE A 442 -15.19 -1.76 4.47
N LEU A 443 -14.74 -0.75 3.72
CA LEU A 443 -14.81 -0.68 2.28
C LEU A 443 -13.40 -0.40 1.73
N ALA A 444 -12.76 -1.42 1.17
CA ALA A 444 -11.41 -1.29 0.65
C ALA A 444 -11.30 -1.94 -0.73
N ASP A 445 -10.57 -1.28 -1.64
CA ASP A 445 -10.28 -1.87 -2.95
C ASP A 445 -9.24 -3.00 -2.85
N SER A 446 -9.03 -3.73 -3.94
CA SER A 446 -8.07 -4.84 -3.97
C SER A 446 -6.61 -4.42 -3.80
N LYS A 447 -6.26 -3.16 -4.08
CA LYS A 447 -4.90 -2.62 -3.92
C LYS A 447 -4.58 -2.28 -2.46
N ASN A 448 -5.61 -2.14 -1.63
CA ASN A 448 -5.50 -1.84 -0.20
C ASN A 448 -5.77 -3.06 0.69
N SER A 449 -5.53 -4.28 0.19
CA SER A 449 -5.75 -5.55 0.92
C SER A 449 -5.02 -5.61 2.25
N SER A 450 -3.74 -5.21 2.31
CA SER A 450 -2.96 -5.21 3.56
C SER A 450 -3.53 -4.25 4.60
N LEU A 451 -4.03 -3.08 4.16
CA LEU A 451 -4.65 -2.11 5.06
C LEU A 451 -6.03 -2.60 5.51
N ARG A 452 -6.80 -3.25 4.62
CA ARG A 452 -8.05 -3.92 4.95
C ARG A 452 -7.85 -4.97 6.05
N GLU A 453 -6.86 -5.86 5.90
CA GLU A 453 -6.54 -6.86 6.93
C GLU A 453 -6.16 -6.23 8.27
N LYS A 454 -5.38 -5.13 8.25
CA LYS A 454 -5.05 -4.38 9.47
C LYS A 454 -6.32 -3.84 10.14
N LEU A 455 -7.27 -3.30 9.37
CA LEU A 455 -8.55 -2.82 9.88
C LEU A 455 -9.46 -3.95 10.39
N GLU A 456 -9.54 -5.08 9.69
CA GLU A 456 -10.32 -6.25 10.13
C GLU A 456 -9.81 -6.79 11.47
N ARG A 457 -8.48 -6.82 11.67
CA ARG A 457 -7.86 -7.18 12.96
C ARG A 457 -8.15 -6.14 14.04
N SER A 458 -8.13 -4.85 13.69
CA SER A 458 -8.37 -3.74 14.63
C SER A 458 -9.85 -3.61 15.02
N PHE A 459 -10.77 -4.02 14.13
CA PHE A 459 -12.22 -3.97 14.33
C PHE A 459 -12.85 -5.33 13.99
N PRO A 460 -12.73 -6.36 14.87
CA PRO A 460 -13.16 -7.73 14.55
C PRO A 460 -14.64 -7.90 14.20
N ASN A 461 -15.49 -6.98 14.68
CA ASN A 461 -16.94 -6.99 14.41
C ASN A 461 -17.32 -6.16 13.18
N ALA A 462 -16.35 -5.59 12.46
CA ALA A 462 -16.64 -4.76 11.29
C ALA A 462 -17.16 -5.60 10.12
N LYS A 463 -18.17 -5.06 9.42
CA LYS A 463 -18.73 -5.67 8.21
C LYS A 463 -17.91 -5.27 7.00
N VAL A 464 -17.35 -6.24 6.30
CA VAL A 464 -16.62 -5.97 5.04
C VAL A 464 -17.60 -5.92 3.88
N VAL A 465 -17.63 -4.79 3.17
CA VAL A 465 -18.45 -4.62 1.96
C VAL A 465 -17.57 -4.78 0.73
N THR A 466 -17.79 -5.87 -0.01
CA THR A 466 -17.06 -6.18 -1.26
C THR A 466 -17.85 -5.80 -2.52
N GLU A 467 -19.19 -5.72 -2.41
CA GLU A 467 -20.08 -5.28 -3.48
C GLU A 467 -20.45 -3.80 -3.28
N MET A 468 -19.87 -2.92 -4.09
CA MET A 468 -20.14 -1.48 -4.05
C MET A 468 -21.44 -1.15 -4.80
N SER A 469 -22.57 -1.68 -4.33
CA SER A 469 -23.91 -1.46 -4.89
C SER A 469 -24.86 -0.87 -3.84
N ALA A 470 -25.95 -0.24 -4.29
CA ALA A 470 -26.96 0.31 -3.38
C ALA A 470 -27.50 -0.76 -2.42
N ASN A 471 -27.72 -1.99 -2.90
CA ASN A 471 -28.17 -3.11 -2.09
C ASN A 471 -27.08 -3.59 -1.12
N GLY A 472 -25.82 -3.62 -1.55
CA GLY A 472 -24.67 -3.97 -0.71
C GLY A 472 -24.56 -3.06 0.53
N PHE A 473 -24.69 -1.75 0.34
CA PHE A 473 -24.65 -0.80 1.47
C PHE A 473 -25.89 -0.89 2.36
N VAL A 474 -27.10 -0.96 1.80
CA VAL A 474 -28.33 -1.04 2.59
C VAL A 474 -28.32 -2.24 3.54
N ASN A 475 -27.74 -3.37 3.13
CA ASN A 475 -27.60 -4.56 3.97
C ASN A 475 -26.55 -4.42 5.07
N ALA A 476 -25.51 -3.61 4.86
CA ALA A 476 -24.46 -3.40 5.85
C ALA A 476 -24.87 -2.40 6.95
N LEU A 477 -25.75 -1.45 6.64
CA LEU A 477 -26.18 -0.40 7.55
C LEU A 477 -27.02 -0.91 8.73
N ASN A 478 -26.84 -0.29 9.88
CA ASN A 478 -27.67 -0.41 11.06
C ASN A 478 -28.38 0.93 11.31
N TYR A 479 -29.71 0.95 11.22
CA TYR A 479 -30.50 2.18 11.31
C TYR A 479 -30.67 2.71 12.74
N ASN A 480 -30.28 1.92 13.75
CA ASN A 480 -30.38 2.30 15.17
C ASN A 480 -29.02 2.69 15.78
N LYS A 481 -27.93 2.58 15.01
CA LYS A 481 -26.56 2.89 15.42
C LYS A 481 -25.91 3.89 14.48
N GLU A 482 -24.82 4.49 14.91
CA GLU A 482 -23.91 5.19 14.01
C GLU A 482 -23.25 4.17 13.08
N ASN A 483 -23.13 4.51 11.80
CA ASN A 483 -22.50 3.65 10.80
C ASN A 483 -21.16 4.27 10.40
N VAL A 484 -20.08 3.71 10.93
CA VAL A 484 -18.73 4.18 10.64
C VAL A 484 -18.17 3.41 9.45
N VAL A 485 -18.08 4.07 8.30
CA VAL A 485 -17.63 3.46 7.05
C VAL A 485 -16.17 3.81 6.79
N LEU A 486 -15.28 2.83 6.95
CA LEU A 486 -13.85 2.94 6.71
C LEU A 486 -13.52 2.70 5.24
N LEU A 487 -13.34 3.77 4.47
CA LEU A 487 -13.09 3.74 3.03
C LEU A 487 -11.59 3.83 2.70
N GLN A 488 -10.99 2.73 2.24
CA GLN A 488 -9.57 2.65 1.87
C GLN A 488 -9.39 2.41 0.36
N SER A 489 -9.10 3.48 -0.38
CA SER A 489 -8.76 3.42 -1.79
C SER A 489 -7.99 4.67 -2.22
N ASN A 490 -7.08 4.51 -3.17
CA ASN A 490 -6.42 5.62 -3.87
C ASN A 490 -6.99 5.83 -5.29
N ASP A 491 -8.05 5.08 -5.66
CA ASP A 491 -8.72 5.19 -6.95
C ASP A 491 -9.88 6.19 -6.87
N ILE A 492 -9.82 7.27 -7.66
CA ILE A 492 -10.83 8.32 -7.64
C ILE A 492 -12.22 7.84 -8.07
N GLY A 493 -12.29 6.87 -8.99
CA GLY A 493 -13.55 6.29 -9.44
C GLY A 493 -14.22 5.50 -8.32
N TYR A 494 -13.43 4.70 -7.60
CA TYR A 494 -13.87 3.94 -6.45
C TYR A 494 -14.36 4.85 -5.33
N VAL A 495 -13.56 5.84 -4.92
CA VAL A 495 -13.91 6.77 -3.84
C VAL A 495 -15.14 7.60 -4.19
N SER A 496 -15.22 8.15 -5.41
CA SER A 496 -16.37 8.94 -5.87
C SER A 496 -17.66 8.13 -5.90
N MET A 497 -17.59 6.87 -6.35
CA MET A 497 -18.74 5.97 -6.34
C MET A 497 -19.19 5.63 -4.93
N ALA A 498 -18.27 5.29 -4.03
CA ALA A 498 -18.57 5.01 -2.63
C ALA A 498 -19.23 6.22 -1.94
N VAL A 499 -18.63 7.41 -2.05
CA VAL A 499 -19.16 8.65 -1.48
C VAL A 499 -20.58 8.92 -1.98
N ARG A 500 -20.82 8.80 -3.30
CA ARG A 500 -22.16 9.02 -3.88
C ARG A 500 -23.19 8.01 -3.35
N LEU A 501 -22.83 6.73 -3.26
CA LEU A 501 -23.73 5.70 -2.77
C LEU A 501 -24.07 5.88 -1.29
N LEU A 502 -23.07 6.18 -0.45
CA LEU A 502 -23.26 6.45 0.97
C LEU A 502 -24.09 7.72 1.19
N HIS A 503 -23.82 8.78 0.42
CA HIS A 503 -24.60 10.02 0.48
C HIS A 503 -26.06 9.81 0.12
N ASN A 504 -26.33 9.01 -0.92
CA ASN A 504 -27.69 8.63 -1.28
C ASN A 504 -28.36 7.78 -0.18
N ALA A 505 -27.60 6.92 0.50
CA ALA A 505 -28.12 6.09 1.58
C ALA A 505 -28.61 6.89 2.78
N LEU A 506 -28.06 8.09 3.05
CA LEU A 506 -28.58 9.01 4.09
C LEU A 506 -30.07 9.33 3.91
N LYS A 507 -30.59 9.27 2.68
CA LYS A 507 -31.99 9.57 2.34
C LYS A 507 -32.89 8.34 2.33
N SER A 508 -32.33 7.14 2.46
CA SER A 508 -33.08 5.89 2.44
C SER A 508 -33.64 5.60 3.82
N LYS A 509 -34.95 5.73 4.03
CA LYS A 509 -35.58 5.42 5.33
C LYS A 509 -35.84 3.91 5.48
N ARG A 510 -35.68 3.40 6.69
CA ARG A 510 -36.23 2.10 7.12
C ARG A 510 -36.96 2.27 8.44
N ASN A 511 -38.20 1.79 8.51
CA ASN A 511 -39.07 1.94 9.69
C ASN A 511 -39.15 3.40 10.20
N ASN A 512 -39.28 4.35 9.27
CA ASN A 512 -39.29 5.80 9.50
C ASN A 512 -38.01 6.42 10.11
N THR A 513 -36.92 5.66 10.19
CA THR A 513 -35.61 6.13 10.66
C THR A 513 -34.65 6.28 9.49
N PHE A 514 -33.94 7.41 9.44
CA PHE A 514 -32.82 7.61 8.52
C PHE A 514 -31.52 7.08 9.14
N PRO A 515 -30.62 6.49 8.34
CA PRO A 515 -29.34 6.02 8.86
C PRO A 515 -28.44 7.21 9.20
N LYS A 516 -27.66 7.07 10.28
CA LYS A 516 -26.54 7.97 10.59
C LYS A 516 -25.27 7.35 10.02
N ILE A 517 -24.56 8.08 9.16
CA ILE A 517 -23.35 7.58 8.50
C ILE A 517 -22.21 8.56 8.78
N MET A 518 -21.07 8.03 9.20
CA MET A 518 -19.78 8.72 9.25
C MET A 518 -18.85 8.03 8.26
N LEU A 519 -18.40 8.75 7.23
CA LEU A 519 -17.33 8.29 6.36
C LEU A 519 -15.99 8.56 7.06
N ALA A 520 -15.11 7.56 7.10
CA ALA A 520 -13.80 7.68 7.69
C ALA A 520 -12.72 7.04 6.81
N THR A 521 -11.49 7.55 6.91
CA THR A 521 -10.31 6.85 6.37
C THR A 521 -9.13 6.92 7.34
N VAL A 522 -8.31 5.87 7.36
CA VAL A 522 -7.03 5.85 8.11
C VAL A 522 -5.84 6.25 7.23
N ASP A 523 -6.02 6.23 5.91
CA ASP A 523 -5.07 6.75 4.92
C ASP A 523 -5.85 7.57 3.88
N ARG A 524 -5.76 8.90 3.98
CA ARG A 524 -6.48 9.81 3.09
C ARG A 524 -5.90 9.78 1.68
N GLY A 525 -4.58 9.68 1.53
CA GLY A 525 -3.93 9.95 0.24
C GLY A 525 -4.34 11.32 -0.35
N SER A 526 -4.10 11.49 -1.66
CA SER A 526 -4.46 12.72 -2.40
C SER A 526 -5.82 12.64 -3.10
N VAL A 527 -6.46 11.47 -3.09
CA VAL A 527 -7.72 11.24 -3.83
C VAL A 527 -8.84 12.16 -3.34
N TYR A 528 -8.87 12.48 -2.04
CA TYR A 528 -9.84 13.40 -1.42
C TYR A 528 -9.53 14.88 -1.64
N ASP A 529 -8.45 15.23 -2.33
CA ASP A 529 -8.19 16.61 -2.80
C ASP A 529 -8.72 16.82 -4.24
N SER A 530 -9.32 15.80 -4.85
CA SER A 530 -9.82 15.87 -6.23
C SER A 530 -11.11 16.69 -6.35
N ASN A 531 -11.17 17.55 -7.37
CA ASN A 531 -12.38 18.28 -7.77
C ASN A 531 -13.55 17.37 -8.19
N ASN A 532 -13.30 16.07 -8.43
CA ASN A 532 -14.34 15.09 -8.76
C ASN A 532 -15.11 14.58 -7.53
N LEU A 533 -14.73 15.00 -6.32
CA LEU A 533 -15.44 14.71 -5.08
C LEU A 533 -16.18 15.96 -4.60
N SER A 534 -17.44 15.77 -4.23
CA SER A 534 -18.26 16.85 -3.70
C SER A 534 -17.98 17.07 -2.22
N ASN A 535 -17.47 18.25 -1.88
CA ASN A 535 -17.28 18.66 -0.48
C ASN A 535 -18.61 18.66 0.29
N ASN A 536 -19.74 18.97 -0.36
CA ASN A 536 -21.06 18.87 0.27
C ASN A 536 -21.37 17.42 0.68
N GLN A 537 -21.08 16.46 -0.20
CA GLN A 537 -21.31 15.03 0.12
C GLN A 537 -20.38 14.54 1.22
N LEU A 538 -19.11 14.95 1.20
CA LEU A 538 -18.15 14.64 2.27
C LEU A 538 -18.58 15.26 3.60
N SER A 539 -19.10 16.48 3.59
CA SER A 539 -19.64 17.17 4.77
C SER A 539 -20.90 16.50 5.31
N ASP A 540 -21.85 16.14 4.46
CA ASP A 540 -23.06 15.41 4.87
C ASP A 540 -22.74 14.03 5.46
N LEU A 541 -21.66 13.40 4.98
CA LEU A 541 -21.12 12.14 5.50
C LEU A 541 -20.18 12.31 6.69
N ARG A 542 -19.97 13.55 7.19
CA ARG A 542 -19.04 13.86 8.29
C ARG A 542 -17.67 13.21 8.08
N PHE A 543 -17.10 13.43 6.89
CA PHE A 543 -15.87 12.77 6.48
C PHE A 543 -14.74 13.03 7.49
N THR A 544 -14.22 11.97 8.09
CA THR A 544 -13.26 12.00 9.20
C THR A 544 -11.95 11.32 8.84
N TYR A 545 -10.82 11.95 9.15
CA TYR A 545 -9.50 11.41 8.78
C TYR A 545 -8.37 11.97 9.66
N PRO A 546 -7.23 11.26 9.76
CA PRO A 546 -6.02 11.78 10.39
C PRO A 546 -5.27 12.71 9.43
N THR A 547 -4.70 13.78 9.96
CA THR A 547 -3.88 14.73 9.20
C THR A 547 -2.71 15.26 10.02
N VAL A 548 -1.60 15.52 9.32
CA VAL A 548 -0.39 16.16 9.87
C VAL A 548 -0.67 17.58 10.35
N ASN A 549 -1.53 18.29 9.63
CA ASN A 549 -1.83 19.69 9.90
C ASN A 549 -3.32 19.97 9.75
N LYS A 550 -3.82 20.91 10.56
CA LYS A 550 -5.14 21.53 10.38
C LYS A 550 -5.00 22.82 9.56
N TYR A 551 -6.11 23.36 9.07
CA TYR A 551 -6.12 24.65 8.39
C TYR A 551 -6.35 25.79 9.39
N SER A 552 -5.51 26.83 9.34
CA SER A 552 -5.82 28.10 9.98
C SER A 552 -6.82 28.89 9.13
N ASN A 553 -7.77 29.56 9.77
CA ASN A 553 -8.70 30.47 9.09
C ASN A 553 -8.03 31.81 8.69
N GLY A 554 -6.73 31.98 8.95
CA GLY A 554 -5.96 33.18 8.61
C GLY A 554 -6.23 34.39 9.50
N THR A 555 -7.04 34.24 10.56
CA THR A 555 -7.37 35.34 11.50
C THR A 555 -6.38 35.48 12.64
N ASP A 556 -5.39 34.58 12.71
CA ASP A 556 -4.40 34.56 13.76
C ASP A 556 -3.35 35.69 13.63
N SER A 557 -2.66 35.98 14.74
CA SER A 557 -1.68 37.08 14.79
C SER A 557 -0.48 36.89 13.86
N PHE A 558 -0.12 35.64 13.53
CA PHE A 558 0.95 35.37 12.58
C PHE A 558 0.47 35.72 11.17
N SER A 559 -0.72 35.26 10.76
CA SER A 559 -1.30 35.53 9.45
C SER A 559 -1.47 37.03 9.20
N ALA A 560 -1.95 37.79 10.19
CA ALA A 560 -2.03 39.25 10.10
C ALA A 560 -0.65 39.92 9.93
N ARG A 561 0.37 39.45 10.66
CA ARG A 561 1.73 39.97 10.55
C ARG A 561 2.38 39.59 9.24
N TYR A 562 2.18 38.36 8.78
CA TYR A 562 2.70 37.85 7.52
C TYR A 562 2.11 38.64 6.35
N LEU A 563 0.80 38.87 6.34
CA LEU A 563 0.12 39.73 5.36
C LEU A 563 0.68 41.15 5.37
N LYS A 564 0.92 41.74 6.55
CA LYS A 564 1.53 43.07 6.67
C LYS A 564 2.96 43.12 6.12
N THR A 565 3.76 42.07 6.34
CA THR A 565 5.17 42.01 5.93
C THR A 565 5.33 41.71 4.44
N TYR A 566 4.54 40.77 3.90
CA TYR A 566 4.73 40.22 2.56
C TYR A 566 3.62 40.56 1.56
N GLY A 567 2.52 41.18 2.00
CA GLY A 567 1.39 41.56 1.13
C GLY A 567 0.52 40.38 0.67
N ILE A 568 0.78 39.17 1.15
CA ILE A 568 0.05 37.94 0.82
C ILE A 568 -0.26 37.16 2.10
N LEU A 569 -1.32 36.34 2.10
CA LEU A 569 -1.58 35.41 3.19
C LEU A 569 -0.55 34.27 3.19
N PRO A 570 -0.17 33.75 4.37
CA PRO A 570 0.77 32.65 4.44
C PRO A 570 0.14 31.36 3.88
N ASN A 571 0.96 30.57 3.18
CA ASN A 571 0.58 29.21 2.81
C ASN A 571 1.07 28.20 3.87
N LYS A 572 0.72 26.92 3.69
CA LYS A 572 1.10 25.83 4.61
C LYS A 572 2.60 25.71 4.86
N TYR A 573 3.46 26.08 3.89
CA TYR A 573 4.91 26.00 4.05
C TYR A 573 5.44 27.15 4.92
N ALA A 574 4.93 28.37 4.72
CA ALA A 574 5.22 29.49 5.62
C ALA A 574 4.74 29.21 7.05
N ILE A 575 3.52 28.69 7.23
CA ILE A 575 3.04 28.30 8.55
C ILE A 575 3.92 27.19 9.16
N ARG A 576 4.31 26.19 8.37
CA ARG A 576 5.21 25.12 8.82
C ARG A 576 6.56 25.67 9.29
N GLY A 577 7.12 26.64 8.56
CA GLY A 577 8.35 27.32 8.95
C GLY A 577 8.21 28.07 10.27
N PHE A 578 7.09 28.78 10.44
CA PHE A 578 6.79 29.48 11.70
C PHE A 578 6.65 28.49 12.86
N ASP A 579 5.75 27.51 12.74
CA ASP A 579 5.42 26.55 13.79
C ASP A 579 6.64 25.73 14.22
N LEU A 580 7.41 25.21 13.25
CA LEU A 580 8.59 24.39 13.54
C LEU A 580 9.72 25.20 14.18
N THR A 581 9.95 26.43 13.74
CA THR A 581 10.95 27.31 14.37
C THR A 581 10.55 27.68 15.79
N MET A 582 9.26 28.00 16.03
CA MET A 582 8.76 28.28 17.36
C MET A 582 8.90 27.06 18.28
N ASP A 583 8.53 25.86 17.83
CA ASP A 583 8.64 24.64 18.62
C ASP A 583 10.11 24.31 18.95
N ALA A 584 10.98 24.29 17.94
CA ALA A 584 12.38 23.96 18.10
C ALA A 584 13.09 24.92 19.09
N VAL A 585 12.92 26.24 18.92
CA VAL A 585 13.59 27.23 19.77
C VAL A 585 13.03 27.23 21.18
N LEU A 586 11.70 27.14 21.35
CA LEU A 586 11.11 27.10 22.68
C LEU A 586 11.50 25.82 23.42
N ARG A 587 11.55 24.66 22.75
CA ARG A 587 12.02 23.41 23.35
C ARG A 587 13.50 23.48 23.71
N LEU A 588 14.34 24.04 22.83
CA LEU A 588 15.74 24.33 23.17
C LEU A 588 15.85 25.22 24.41
N GLY A 589 14.98 26.22 24.55
CA GLY A 589 15.02 27.10 25.71
C GLY A 589 14.78 26.40 27.05
N VAL A 590 14.21 25.19 27.08
CA VAL A 590 13.98 24.45 28.35
C VAL A 590 15.28 23.98 29.01
N SER A 591 16.27 23.56 28.21
CA SER A 591 17.51 22.94 28.73
C SER A 591 18.77 23.19 27.90
N GLY A 592 18.67 23.94 26.80
CA GLY A 592 19.73 24.11 25.81
C GLY A 592 19.99 22.87 24.94
N ASN A 593 19.18 21.83 25.09
CA ASN A 593 19.33 20.55 24.41
C ASN A 593 17.94 19.93 24.17
N LEU A 594 17.62 19.64 22.91
CA LEU A 594 16.27 19.20 22.51
C LEU A 594 15.91 17.82 23.10
N THR A 595 16.88 16.90 23.16
CA THR A 595 16.70 15.56 23.73
C THR A 595 16.30 15.61 25.21
N SER A 596 16.92 16.51 25.98
CA SER A 596 16.56 16.71 27.40
C SER A 596 15.22 17.42 27.58
N ALA A 597 14.84 18.29 26.64
CA ALA A 597 13.55 18.96 26.67
C ALA A 597 12.38 18.00 26.37
N ASN A 598 12.57 17.05 25.45
CA ASN A 598 11.55 16.07 25.06
C ASN A 598 11.07 15.18 26.21
N THR A 599 11.90 14.93 27.22
CA THR A 599 11.47 14.15 28.39
C THR A 599 10.58 14.95 29.35
N ARG A 600 10.58 16.29 29.21
CA ARG A 600 9.81 17.22 30.07
C ARG A 600 8.59 17.80 29.37
N ILE A 601 8.64 17.93 28.04
CA ILE A 601 7.61 18.57 27.23
C ILE A 601 6.93 17.53 26.34
N GLY A 602 5.64 17.31 26.59
CA GLY A 602 4.79 16.43 25.79
C GLY A 602 4.38 17.06 24.45
N GLU A 603 3.12 16.86 24.05
CA GLU A 603 2.60 17.43 22.81
C GLU A 603 2.50 18.95 22.90
N THR A 604 2.94 19.62 21.84
CA THR A 604 2.75 21.05 21.63
C THR A 604 1.95 21.25 20.34
N SER A 605 1.15 22.29 20.29
CA SER A 605 0.34 22.65 19.12
C SER A 605 0.50 24.12 18.80
N TYR A 606 0.59 24.45 17.51
CA TYR A 606 0.76 25.84 17.06
C TYR A 606 -0.40 26.21 16.13
N LEU A 607 -0.13 26.90 15.02
CA LEU A 607 -1.19 27.38 14.13
C LEU A 607 -1.83 26.22 13.39
N GLU A 608 -1.00 25.39 12.75
CA GLU A 608 -1.47 24.26 11.95
C GLU A 608 -0.81 22.94 12.34
N ASN A 609 0.33 22.97 13.05
CA ASN A 609 1.15 21.79 13.30
C ASN A 609 1.15 21.37 14.78
N LYS A 610 1.29 20.07 15.04
CA LYS A 610 1.52 19.47 16.36
C LYS A 610 2.89 18.81 16.41
N PHE A 611 3.49 18.81 17.60
CA PHE A 611 4.79 18.17 17.85
C PHE A 611 4.74 17.36 19.16
N ALA A 612 4.90 16.05 19.04
CA ALA A 612 4.96 15.11 20.14
C ALA A 612 6.05 14.09 19.82
N TYR A 613 7.30 14.43 20.12
CA TYR A 613 8.44 13.63 19.72
C TYR A 613 8.64 12.41 20.62
N LEU A 614 8.64 11.22 20.04
CA LEU A 614 9.00 10.00 20.73
C LEU A 614 10.27 9.40 20.16
N LYS A 615 11.13 8.92 21.05
CA LYS A 615 12.35 8.22 20.67
C LYS A 615 11.99 6.86 20.09
N ASN A 616 12.44 6.58 18.87
CA ASN A 616 12.32 5.26 18.27
C ASN A 616 13.64 4.50 18.43
N ALA A 617 13.72 3.68 19.47
CA ALA A 617 14.90 2.85 19.73
C ALA A 617 15.14 1.77 18.65
N TYR A 618 14.09 1.37 17.94
CA TYR A 618 14.13 0.31 16.93
C TYR A 618 14.52 0.81 15.53
N LYS A 619 14.32 2.10 15.26
CA LYS A 619 14.71 2.79 14.04
C LYS A 619 15.87 3.75 14.34
N GLY A 620 17.10 3.24 14.49
CA GLY A 620 18.31 4.06 14.62
C GLY A 620 18.50 4.89 15.91
N GLY A 621 17.47 5.04 16.75
CA GLY A 621 17.54 5.75 18.04
C GLY A 621 17.16 7.23 18.00
N GLY A 622 16.72 7.75 16.86
CA GLY A 622 16.21 9.11 16.67
C GLY A 622 14.77 9.30 17.16
N TYR A 623 14.13 10.41 16.76
CA TYR A 623 12.80 10.80 17.24
C TYR A 623 11.81 10.92 16.09
N GLU A 624 10.60 10.40 16.30
CA GLU A 624 9.47 10.53 15.39
C GLU A 624 8.38 11.38 16.04
N ASN A 625 7.83 12.31 15.26
CA ASN A 625 6.66 13.07 15.70
C ASN A 625 5.41 12.18 15.72
N GLN A 626 4.70 12.22 16.84
CA GLN A 626 3.41 11.57 17.07
C GLN A 626 2.24 12.56 17.05
N GLY A 627 2.48 13.84 16.84
CA GLY A 627 1.42 14.84 16.81
C GLY A 627 0.56 14.70 15.56
N VAL A 628 -0.68 14.23 15.71
CA VAL A 628 -1.67 14.12 14.63
C VAL A 628 -2.93 14.89 15.02
N TYR A 629 -3.63 15.39 14.01
CA TYR A 629 -4.99 15.87 14.15
C TYR A 629 -5.95 14.83 13.59
N ILE A 630 -6.98 14.47 14.36
CA ILE A 630 -8.16 13.84 13.78
C ILE A 630 -9.12 14.96 13.42
N VAL A 631 -9.50 15.06 12.15
CA VAL A 631 -10.38 16.13 11.68
C VAL A 631 -11.61 15.56 11.00
N GLN A 632 -12.69 16.34 11.02
CA GLN A 632 -13.97 16.00 10.41
C GLN A 632 -14.50 17.17 9.58
N TYR A 633 -15.12 16.85 8.45
CA TYR A 633 -15.93 17.80 7.71
C TYR A 633 -17.24 18.06 8.46
N ASP A 634 -17.52 19.32 8.77
CA ASP A 634 -18.74 19.80 9.41
C ASP A 634 -19.16 21.13 8.79
N ASN A 635 -20.34 21.16 8.17
CA ASN A 635 -20.89 22.32 7.45
C ASN A 635 -19.88 22.97 6.50
N MET A 636 -19.23 22.17 5.65
CA MET A 636 -18.21 22.62 4.68
C MET A 636 -16.90 23.15 5.28
N GLU A 637 -16.76 23.10 6.60
CA GLU A 637 -15.51 23.40 7.30
C GLU A 637 -14.86 22.10 7.77
N VAL A 638 -13.54 22.15 7.99
CA VAL A 638 -12.79 21.04 8.59
C VAL A 638 -12.49 21.39 10.04
N LYS A 639 -13.02 20.61 10.98
CA LYS A 639 -12.87 20.83 12.42
C LYS A 639 -12.04 19.72 13.05
N GLU A 640 -11.19 20.10 14.01
CA GLU A 640 -10.46 19.15 14.84
C GLU A 640 -11.40 18.47 15.83
N LEU A 641 -11.35 17.14 15.87
CA LEU A 641 -11.99 16.30 16.89
C LEU A 641 -11.00 16.11 18.05
N LYS A 642 -11.50 16.17 19.29
CA LYS A 642 -10.69 16.09 20.51
C LYS A 642 -10.88 14.77 21.24
#